data_AF-A0A9W8M674-F1
#
_entry.id   AF-A0A9W8M674-F1
#
_cell.length_a   1.000
_cell.length_b   1.000
_cell.length_c   1.000
_cell.angle_alpha   90.00
_cell.angle_beta   90.00
_cell.angle_gamma   90.00
#
_symmetry.space_group_name_H-M   'P 1'
#
loop_
_entity.id
_entity.type
_entity.pdbx_description
1 polymer ?
#
loop_
_entity_poly.entity_id
_entity_poly.type
_entity_poly.pdbx_seq_one_letter_code
_entity_poly.pdbx_strand_id
1 'polypeptide(L)'
;MSNNKVSVVLGTQWGDEGKGKLVDILAKDIDVCVRCQGGNNAGHTIVVDGVKYAFHMLPSGLVNTECISIVGSGVVVHLPSFFEELEDLEKQGLDCDGRLFISDRCHLVFDFHQIVDGLKEGELGRGSIGTTKKGIGPAYSSKASRSGLRVHHLYHFEEFEKRLRTIVEARHKRYGDFEYDVDAELQRYRQLADRLRPFVIDSVEYLHKELAAGKRILVEGANALMLDIDFGTYPYVTSSNTGIGGVCTGLGIPPSKIGEVIGVAKAYTTRVGGGPFPSELTDDVGQKLRDVGAEYGVTTGRPRRCGWLDLVVLRYSNMINGYTSINLTKLDVLDVFDSIKVAVSYTINGKEVTSFPASLEDLETATVNYVSLPGWKENISKCRSFEELPESCQAYVRFIERDLGVPVKWIGVGAGREEMIAIVSFMVVNLARYGSLRHSGYDDIDNAKTGQGLEVEELGTTGYDTPIVEEMPVEMDRGGESKTELVRGLSQRCISFIALGGVIGSGLFIGTGTALSAGPGSALIAYSIVSVIIYFTMTSLGELATYLPIPGSFNAYGTRFVDPAFGFALSWNYWLNWVSTVAYEAGAVAIPISYWLPQVNFAVWGISLMVIVVTINCITVRGYGEAEFWFALIKIMAICMFIIVGIAVAAGGLGGHHYGFEMWRYKKAPFVSGFGGVLNTFIQAGFSMQGSELVGVVAAESQRPAKLIPRATRQIVFRLAIFFVLSVFIMGLIIPYDDPQLINMDSGNDSGVISPFTIVFLKAGIEPAAHIMNAVMVTSSISACSSGLYAACRTVHVMAMQGHAPKILGRTTRRGVPLHALLFCAVVTLCLWAFNFVGQGIVFVFLTGVSGVAGYLAWASICVVHIRFRMAWKRQGHQLDELRYRAPLYPFGPVFCFVLICVVIFGQAYPSFQNGFDKITFFSSFLELPLFALFWIGWKRWKRTKVVALATMDLDSGARGGLTLEEEDDMLAEPSRRGFKAAALKVIAGILG
;
A
#
# COMPACT_ATOMS: atom_id res chain seq x y z
N MET A 1 9.38 4.21 20.68
CA MET A 1 8.43 5.32 20.42
C MET A 1 7.02 4.77 20.55
N SER A 2 6.15 5.42 21.30
CA SER A 2 4.76 4.95 21.48
C SER A 2 4.06 4.84 20.12
N ASN A 3 3.28 3.78 19.94
CA ASN A 3 2.50 3.55 18.71
C ASN A 3 1.15 4.30 18.77
N ASN A 4 1.06 5.30 19.64
CA ASN A 4 -0.17 6.02 19.90
C ASN A 4 -0.58 6.88 18.70
N LYS A 5 -1.89 7.02 18.50
CA LYS A 5 -2.51 7.62 17.33
C LYS A 5 -3.60 8.61 17.74
N VAL A 6 -3.97 9.46 16.81
CA VAL A 6 -5.00 10.48 16.93
C VAL A 6 -6.32 9.97 16.38
N SER A 7 -7.41 10.16 17.11
CA SER A 7 -8.77 9.95 16.61
C SER A 7 -9.28 11.25 15.97
N VAL A 8 -10.04 11.14 14.89
CA VAL A 8 -10.48 12.30 14.10
C VAL A 8 -11.99 12.21 13.86
N VAL A 9 -12.71 13.32 14.06
CA VAL A 9 -14.13 13.46 13.74
C VAL A 9 -14.31 14.46 12.60
N LEU A 10 -14.82 14.02 11.45
CA LEU A 10 -15.02 14.84 10.25
C LEU A 10 -16.45 14.75 9.74
N GLY A 11 -16.97 15.84 9.15
CA GLY A 11 -18.28 15.85 8.50
C GLY A 11 -18.18 15.26 7.10
N THR A 12 -19.16 14.46 6.70
CA THR A 12 -19.15 13.75 5.41
C THR A 12 -19.92 14.47 4.29
N GLN A 13 -20.68 15.52 4.60
CA GLN A 13 -21.60 16.20 3.68
C GLN A 13 -21.21 17.69 3.54
N TRP A 14 -22.16 18.63 3.66
CA TRP A 14 -21.96 20.09 3.56
C TRP A 14 -22.04 20.80 4.92
N GLY A 15 -21.67 20.14 6.02
CA GLY A 15 -21.72 20.70 7.35
C GLY A 15 -23.04 20.44 8.05
N ASP A 16 -23.12 20.86 9.32
CA ASP A 16 -24.30 20.69 10.19
C ASP A 16 -24.71 19.23 10.47
N GLU A 17 -23.81 18.26 10.30
CA GLU A 17 -24.09 16.83 10.52
C GLU A 17 -24.16 16.45 12.01
N GLY A 18 -23.99 17.39 12.94
CA GLY A 18 -24.03 17.10 14.38
C GLY A 18 -22.73 16.52 14.95
N LYS A 19 -21.57 16.89 14.39
CA LYS A 19 -20.23 16.49 14.88
C LYS A 19 -20.05 16.72 16.38
N GLY A 20 -20.50 17.88 16.86
CA GLY A 20 -20.35 18.32 18.25
C GLY A 20 -20.85 17.31 19.29
N LYS A 21 -21.99 16.66 19.02
CA LYS A 21 -22.55 15.66 19.94
C LYS A 21 -21.64 14.44 20.10
N LEU A 22 -21.05 13.96 19.00
CA LEU A 22 -20.09 12.87 19.08
C LEU A 22 -18.80 13.30 19.76
N VAL A 23 -18.30 14.50 19.44
CA VAL A 23 -17.09 15.03 20.10
C VAL A 23 -17.31 15.11 21.60
N ASP A 24 -18.47 15.58 22.07
CA ASP A 24 -18.84 15.59 23.49
C ASP A 24 -18.91 14.19 24.14
N ILE A 25 -19.43 13.19 23.43
CA ILE A 25 -19.45 11.80 23.92
C ILE A 25 -18.02 11.27 24.06
N LEU A 26 -17.19 11.47 23.04
CA LEU A 26 -15.78 11.05 23.05
C LEU A 26 -14.94 11.89 24.01
N ALA A 27 -15.35 13.12 24.32
CA ALA A 27 -14.60 14.06 25.14
C ALA A 27 -14.37 13.53 26.57
N LYS A 28 -15.22 12.63 27.08
CA LYS A 28 -15.05 12.02 28.41
C LYS A 28 -13.75 11.21 28.54
N ASP A 29 -13.28 10.65 27.42
CA ASP A 29 -12.15 9.70 27.39
C ASP A 29 -10.95 10.21 26.59
N ILE A 30 -10.79 11.53 26.46
CA ILE A 30 -9.67 12.14 25.74
C ILE A 30 -8.88 13.05 26.66
N ASP A 31 -7.57 13.11 26.44
CA ASP A 31 -6.67 13.95 27.22
C ASP A 31 -6.46 15.31 26.52
N VAL A 32 -6.50 15.32 25.17
CA VAL A 32 -6.32 16.52 24.35
C VAL A 32 -7.34 16.58 23.22
N CYS A 33 -8.05 17.71 23.08
CA CYS A 33 -8.95 18.01 21.97
C CYS A 33 -8.37 19.13 21.11
N VAL A 34 -8.39 18.97 19.77
CA VAL A 34 -7.66 19.87 18.88
C VAL A 34 -8.50 20.26 17.67
N ARG A 35 -8.56 21.57 17.37
CA ARG A 35 -9.08 22.12 16.12
C ARG A 35 -7.96 22.29 15.11
N CYS A 36 -8.12 21.75 13.90
CA CYS A 36 -7.04 21.74 12.91
C CYS A 36 -7.19 22.75 11.76
N GLN A 37 -8.38 23.27 11.50
CA GLN A 37 -8.67 24.14 10.35
C GLN A 37 -9.96 24.95 10.55
N GLY A 38 -10.20 25.87 9.62
CA GLY A 38 -11.37 26.75 9.61
C GLY A 38 -11.13 27.97 10.50
N GLY A 39 -12.21 28.53 11.03
CA GLY A 39 -12.19 29.60 12.03
C GLY A 39 -13.50 29.63 12.80
N ASN A 40 -14.02 30.82 13.10
CA ASN A 40 -15.33 31.05 13.72
C ASN A 40 -16.51 30.95 12.71
N ASN A 41 -16.31 30.25 11.59
CA ASN A 41 -17.32 29.99 10.55
C ASN A 41 -17.90 28.58 10.61
N ALA A 42 -17.38 27.74 11.49
CA ALA A 42 -18.02 26.53 11.93
C ALA A 42 -18.51 26.75 13.35
N GLY A 43 -19.63 26.16 13.72
CA GLY A 43 -20.09 26.19 15.09
C GLY A 43 -21.14 25.12 15.37
N HIS A 44 -21.24 24.76 16.62
CA HIS A 44 -22.20 23.79 17.12
C HIS A 44 -22.47 24.04 18.60
N THR A 45 -23.65 23.62 19.02
CA THR A 45 -24.05 23.68 20.42
C THR A 45 -23.93 22.31 21.05
N ILE A 46 -23.36 22.25 22.24
CA ILE A 46 -23.31 21.05 23.08
C ILE A 46 -24.17 21.29 24.31
N VAL A 47 -24.91 20.27 24.72
CA VAL A 47 -25.75 20.33 25.91
C VAL A 47 -25.19 19.36 26.96
N VAL A 48 -24.63 19.91 28.04
CA VAL A 48 -24.12 19.13 29.18
C VAL A 48 -24.90 19.54 30.42
N ASP A 49 -25.47 18.56 31.11
CA ASP A 49 -26.27 18.75 32.34
C ASP A 49 -27.37 19.82 32.22
N GLY A 50 -27.96 19.93 31.03
CA GLY A 50 -29.02 20.89 30.71
C GLY A 50 -28.54 22.28 30.30
N VAL A 51 -27.24 22.58 30.40
CA VAL A 51 -26.64 23.86 29.97
C VAL A 51 -26.18 23.76 28.52
N LYS A 52 -26.48 24.79 27.72
CA LYS A 52 -26.12 24.87 26.30
C LYS A 52 -24.87 25.72 26.10
N TYR A 53 -23.79 25.10 25.62
CA TYR A 53 -22.53 25.75 25.28
C TYR A 53 -22.39 25.88 23.77
N ALA A 54 -22.15 27.09 23.27
CA ALA A 54 -21.99 27.35 21.84
C ALA A 54 -20.50 27.48 21.49
N PHE A 55 -19.97 26.52 20.74
CA PHE A 55 -18.60 26.53 20.27
C PHE A 55 -18.54 26.98 18.82
N HIS A 56 -17.55 27.78 18.46
CA HIS A 56 -17.25 28.17 17.09
C HIS A 56 -15.81 27.85 16.72
N MET A 57 -14.84 28.50 17.37
CA MET A 57 -13.41 28.26 17.10
C MET A 57 -12.71 27.51 18.23
N LEU A 58 -13.24 27.60 19.45
CA LEU A 58 -12.68 26.85 20.57
C LEU A 58 -13.03 25.36 20.42
N PRO A 59 -12.09 24.45 20.70
CA PRO A 59 -12.39 23.02 20.68
C PRO A 59 -13.44 22.68 21.73
N SER A 60 -14.41 21.87 21.36
CA SER A 60 -15.50 21.53 22.26
C SER A 60 -15.10 20.61 23.41
N GLY A 61 -13.89 20.03 23.38
CA GLY A 61 -13.31 19.29 24.50
C GLY A 61 -13.25 20.08 25.81
N LEU A 62 -13.36 21.42 25.78
CA LEU A 62 -13.45 22.26 26.99
C LEU A 62 -14.57 21.87 27.94
N VAL A 63 -15.65 21.21 27.46
CA VAL A 63 -16.71 20.69 28.33
C VAL A 63 -16.23 19.60 29.28
N ASN A 64 -15.13 18.92 28.97
CA ASN A 64 -14.44 18.04 29.91
C ASN A 64 -13.38 18.86 30.66
N THR A 65 -13.52 18.96 31.98
CA THR A 65 -12.61 19.73 32.86
C THR A 65 -11.19 19.18 32.88
N GLU A 66 -10.99 17.91 32.54
CA GLU A 66 -9.66 17.27 32.50
C GLU A 66 -9.00 17.38 31.12
N CYS A 67 -9.72 17.84 30.10
CA CYS A 67 -9.24 17.86 28.72
C CYS A 67 -8.49 19.17 28.41
N ILE A 68 -7.34 19.05 27.77
CA ILE A 68 -6.61 20.19 27.21
C ILE A 68 -7.13 20.49 25.80
N SER A 69 -7.47 21.73 25.52
CA SER A 69 -8.01 22.16 24.24
C SER A 69 -7.03 23.04 23.48
N ILE A 70 -6.77 22.70 22.21
CA ILE A 70 -5.78 23.38 21.38
C ILE A 70 -6.40 23.88 20.06
N VAL A 71 -6.19 25.17 19.77
CA VAL A 71 -6.43 25.76 18.44
C VAL A 71 -5.14 25.62 17.61
N GLY A 72 -5.14 24.68 16.65
CA GLY A 72 -3.96 24.31 15.88
C GLY A 72 -3.61 25.25 14.73
N SER A 73 -2.38 25.16 14.23
CA SER A 73 -1.75 26.04 13.22
C SER A 73 -2.54 26.25 11.92
N GLY A 74 -3.41 25.30 11.57
CA GLY A 74 -4.24 25.39 10.36
C GLY A 74 -5.45 26.32 10.49
N VAL A 75 -5.82 26.73 11.70
CA VAL A 75 -6.96 27.62 11.98
C VAL A 75 -6.60 29.08 11.67
N VAL A 76 -7.58 29.83 11.15
CA VAL A 76 -7.54 31.31 11.07
C VAL A 76 -8.37 31.88 12.23
N VAL A 77 -7.77 32.78 13.00
CA VAL A 77 -8.24 33.18 14.33
C VAL A 77 -8.59 34.67 14.33
N HIS A 78 -9.86 34.98 14.59
CA HIS A 78 -10.31 36.33 14.90
C HIS A 78 -10.24 36.54 16.42
N LEU A 79 -9.28 37.34 16.90
CA LEU A 79 -9.02 37.47 18.35
C LEU A 79 -10.20 38.05 19.15
N PRO A 80 -10.92 39.09 18.67
CA PRO A 80 -12.11 39.54 19.38
C PRO A 80 -13.13 38.41 19.59
N SER A 81 -13.45 37.65 18.53
CA SER A 81 -14.38 36.52 18.65
C SER A 81 -13.85 35.36 19.49
N PHE A 82 -12.54 35.14 19.51
CA PHE A 82 -11.92 34.14 20.39
C PHE A 82 -12.18 34.48 21.86
N PHE A 83 -11.98 35.74 22.26
CA PHE A 83 -12.22 36.18 23.64
C PHE A 83 -13.70 36.31 23.97
N GLU A 84 -14.55 36.76 23.04
CA GLU A 84 -16.01 36.74 23.21
C GLU A 84 -16.51 35.32 23.48
N GLU A 85 -16.08 34.34 22.69
CA GLU A 85 -16.45 32.94 22.88
C GLU A 85 -15.93 32.41 24.22
N LEU A 86 -14.68 32.70 24.59
CA LEU A 86 -14.10 32.31 25.87
C LEU A 86 -14.90 32.88 27.05
N GLU A 87 -15.16 34.19 27.06
CA GLU A 87 -15.88 34.88 28.12
C GLU A 87 -17.32 34.37 28.25
N ASP A 88 -17.97 34.03 27.13
CA ASP A 88 -19.33 33.47 27.14
C ASP A 88 -19.37 32.04 27.70
N LEU A 89 -18.38 31.21 27.40
CA LEU A 89 -18.25 29.88 28.00
C LEU A 89 -17.96 29.97 29.51
N GLU A 90 -17.10 30.89 29.94
CA GLU A 90 -16.79 31.11 31.36
C GLU A 90 -18.01 31.63 32.15
N LYS A 91 -18.79 32.55 31.58
CA LYS A 91 -20.07 33.01 32.17
C LYS A 91 -21.09 31.88 32.32
N GLN A 92 -21.04 30.88 31.44
CA GLN A 92 -21.89 29.69 31.50
C GLN A 92 -21.35 28.63 32.48
N GLY A 93 -20.19 28.87 33.10
CA GLY A 93 -19.62 28.03 34.16
C GLY A 93 -18.50 27.09 33.72
N LEU A 94 -17.98 27.20 32.48
CA LEU A 94 -16.83 26.40 32.04
C LEU A 94 -15.51 27.04 32.50
N ASP A 95 -14.75 26.30 33.30
CA ASP A 95 -13.39 26.70 33.70
C ASP A 95 -12.39 26.45 32.57
N CYS A 96 -11.99 27.48 31.85
CA CYS A 96 -11.06 27.35 30.72
C CYS A 96 -9.59 27.61 31.10
N ASP A 97 -9.31 28.00 32.34
CA ASP A 97 -7.99 28.47 32.76
C ASP A 97 -6.96 27.33 32.76
N GLY A 98 -5.76 27.62 32.26
CA GLY A 98 -4.67 26.64 32.15
C GLY A 98 -4.91 25.45 31.20
N ARG A 99 -6.05 25.39 30.49
CA ARG A 99 -6.43 24.25 29.63
C ARG A 99 -6.67 24.60 28.17
N LEU A 100 -6.85 25.87 27.85
CA LEU A 100 -6.98 26.35 26.49
C LEU A 100 -5.64 26.86 25.97
N PHE A 101 -5.24 26.40 24.79
CA PHE A 101 -4.03 26.89 24.12
C PHE A 101 -4.26 27.18 22.64
N ILE A 102 -3.43 28.06 22.09
CA ILE A 102 -3.43 28.44 20.68
C ILE A 102 -2.02 28.32 20.10
N SER A 103 -1.93 27.83 18.88
CA SER A 103 -0.67 27.77 18.15
C SER A 103 -0.15 29.17 17.83
N ASP A 104 1.13 29.39 18.11
CA ASP A 104 1.91 30.54 17.65
C ASP A 104 1.88 30.75 16.12
N ARG A 105 1.54 29.71 15.36
CA ARG A 105 1.48 29.70 13.90
C ARG A 105 0.07 29.91 13.32
N CYS A 106 -0.97 30.05 14.15
CA CYS A 106 -2.31 30.43 13.68
C CYS A 106 -2.26 31.76 12.92
N HIS A 107 -3.00 31.87 11.83
CA HIS A 107 -3.14 33.13 11.10
C HIS A 107 -4.21 34.00 11.75
N LEU A 108 -4.04 35.32 11.69
CA LEU A 108 -4.98 36.27 12.25
C LEU A 108 -6.00 36.73 11.21
N VAL A 109 -7.26 36.69 11.60
CA VAL A 109 -8.37 37.37 10.93
C VAL A 109 -8.49 38.76 11.56
N PHE A 110 -8.82 39.76 10.75
CA PHE A 110 -8.98 41.17 11.16
C PHE A 110 -10.32 41.67 10.61
N ASP A 111 -10.79 42.82 11.10
CA ASP A 111 -12.07 43.35 10.64
C ASP A 111 -12.06 43.72 9.15
N PHE A 112 -10.92 44.18 8.60
CA PHE A 112 -10.82 44.39 7.15
C PHE A 112 -10.99 43.09 6.36
N HIS A 113 -10.60 41.92 6.90
CA HIS A 113 -10.84 40.64 6.23
C HIS A 113 -12.34 40.35 6.15
N GLN A 114 -13.12 40.70 7.19
CA GLN A 114 -14.57 40.55 7.19
C GLN A 114 -15.23 41.51 6.19
N ILE A 115 -14.76 42.76 6.13
CA ILE A 115 -15.24 43.77 5.17
C ILE A 115 -15.02 43.28 3.73
N VAL A 116 -13.79 42.87 3.38
CA VAL A 116 -13.49 42.45 2.00
C VAL A 116 -14.13 41.12 1.63
N ASP A 117 -14.47 40.25 2.59
CA ASP A 117 -15.32 39.07 2.36
C ASP A 117 -16.71 39.51 1.89
N GLY A 118 -17.31 40.47 2.59
CA GLY A 118 -18.59 41.07 2.21
C GLY A 118 -18.55 41.80 0.86
N LEU A 119 -17.51 42.59 0.61
CA LEU A 119 -17.31 43.25 -0.69
C LEU A 119 -17.16 42.24 -1.83
N LYS A 120 -16.41 41.15 -1.59
CA LYS A 120 -16.20 40.12 -2.62
C LYS A 120 -17.48 39.37 -2.95
N GLU A 121 -18.29 39.04 -1.95
CA GLU A 121 -19.63 38.48 -2.16
C GLU A 121 -20.53 39.45 -2.93
N GLY A 122 -20.45 40.75 -2.64
CA GLY A 122 -21.15 41.80 -3.38
C GLY A 122 -20.75 41.87 -4.86
N GLU A 123 -19.44 41.81 -5.16
CA GLU A 123 -18.91 41.77 -6.54
C GLU A 123 -19.46 40.59 -7.35
N LEU A 124 -19.69 39.44 -6.70
CA LEU A 124 -20.14 38.22 -7.37
C LEU A 124 -21.64 38.23 -7.72
N GLY A 125 -22.45 39.07 -7.06
CA GLY A 125 -23.88 39.20 -7.34
C GLY A 125 -24.61 37.86 -7.27
N ARG A 126 -25.20 37.43 -8.40
CA ARG A 126 -25.90 36.13 -8.51
C ARG A 126 -24.98 34.92 -8.34
N GLY A 127 -23.67 35.09 -8.56
CA GLY A 127 -22.65 34.05 -8.33
C GLY A 127 -22.06 34.06 -6.92
N SER A 128 -22.70 34.74 -5.96
CA SER A 128 -22.25 34.75 -4.55
C SER A 128 -22.12 33.34 -4.01
N ILE A 129 -21.05 33.07 -3.26
CA ILE A 129 -20.79 31.76 -2.66
C ILE A 129 -21.76 31.50 -1.51
N GLY A 130 -22.15 32.54 -0.78
CA GLY A 130 -22.86 32.46 0.48
C GLY A 130 -21.90 32.29 1.66
N THR A 131 -20.81 33.06 1.70
CA THR A 131 -19.84 32.99 2.79
C THR A 131 -20.47 33.43 4.12
N THR A 132 -19.82 33.08 5.25
CA THR A 132 -20.26 33.53 6.57
C THR A 132 -19.93 35.01 6.83
N LYS A 133 -19.23 35.68 5.90
CA LYS A 133 -18.72 37.05 6.02
C LYS A 133 -17.83 37.27 7.24
N LYS A 134 -17.20 36.20 7.75
CA LYS A 134 -16.28 36.24 8.89
C LYS A 134 -14.82 36.41 8.47
N GLY A 135 -14.53 36.69 7.19
CA GLY A 135 -13.17 36.97 6.74
C GLY A 135 -12.28 35.74 6.56
N ILE A 136 -12.87 34.54 6.56
CA ILE A 136 -12.13 33.26 6.47
C ILE A 136 -11.38 33.14 5.14
N GLY A 137 -12.10 33.34 4.03
CA GLY A 137 -11.50 33.26 2.69
C GLY A 137 -10.39 34.28 2.48
N PRO A 138 -10.63 35.58 2.77
CA PRO A 138 -9.58 36.60 2.70
C PRO A 138 -8.36 36.30 3.58
N ALA A 139 -8.54 35.76 4.79
CA ALA A 139 -7.42 35.39 5.66
C ALA A 139 -6.61 34.21 5.08
N TYR A 140 -7.27 33.16 4.58
CA TYR A 140 -6.58 32.05 3.89
C TYR A 140 -5.91 32.51 2.58
N SER A 141 -6.50 33.47 1.86
CA SER A 141 -5.88 34.10 0.69
C SER A 141 -4.59 34.82 1.09
N SER A 142 -4.62 35.65 2.15
CA SER A 142 -3.42 36.30 2.69
C SER A 142 -2.36 35.29 3.15
N LYS A 143 -2.77 34.17 3.77
CA LYS A 143 -1.89 33.04 4.12
C LYS A 143 -1.19 32.45 2.89
N ALA A 144 -1.96 32.10 1.85
CA ALA A 144 -1.42 31.53 0.62
C ALA A 144 -0.48 32.50 -0.13
N SER A 145 -0.81 33.80 -0.11
CA SER A 145 0.05 34.86 -0.66
C SER A 145 1.32 35.10 0.16
N ARG A 146 1.41 34.55 1.38
CA ARG A 146 2.49 34.76 2.36
C ARG A 146 2.53 36.20 2.90
N SER A 147 1.45 36.95 2.74
CA SER A 147 1.30 38.32 3.28
C SER A 147 0.59 38.34 4.63
N GLY A 148 -0.16 37.27 4.98
CA GLY A 148 -0.93 37.20 6.20
C GLY A 148 -0.10 37.27 7.49
N LEU A 149 -0.71 37.83 8.53
CA LEU A 149 -0.14 37.87 9.88
C LEU A 149 -0.53 36.63 10.68
N ARG A 150 0.34 36.27 11.62
CA ARG A 150 0.21 35.11 12.50
C ARG A 150 0.38 35.52 13.96
N VAL A 151 -0.09 34.70 14.89
CA VAL A 151 -0.05 34.95 16.34
C VAL A 151 1.33 35.38 16.82
N HIS A 152 2.42 34.71 16.41
CA HIS A 152 3.77 35.08 16.85
C HIS A 152 4.19 36.52 16.48
N HIS A 153 3.64 37.11 15.41
CA HIS A 153 3.98 38.48 15.02
C HIS A 153 3.48 39.51 16.06
N LEU A 154 2.45 39.19 16.84
CA LEU A 154 1.94 40.08 17.91
C LEU A 154 3.02 40.44 18.94
N TYR A 155 4.02 39.56 19.10
CA TYR A 155 5.13 39.74 20.04
C TYR A 155 6.35 40.44 19.41
N HIS A 156 6.24 40.83 18.14
CA HIS A 156 7.18 41.68 17.39
C HIS A 156 6.42 42.87 16.81
N PHE A 157 5.91 43.73 17.70
CA PHE A 157 4.83 44.67 17.38
C PHE A 157 5.19 45.71 16.31
N GLU A 158 6.44 46.19 16.25
CA GLU A 158 6.89 47.11 15.20
C GLU A 158 6.79 46.49 13.79
N GLU A 159 7.17 45.22 13.67
CA GLU A 159 7.06 44.47 12.42
C GLU A 159 5.59 44.17 12.09
N PHE A 160 4.80 43.79 13.11
CA PHE A 160 3.37 43.57 12.98
C PHE A 160 2.65 44.78 12.42
N GLU A 161 2.92 45.97 12.97
CA GLU A 161 2.34 47.23 12.53
C GLU A 161 2.66 47.52 11.06
N LYS A 162 3.95 47.46 10.70
CA LYS A 162 4.40 47.71 9.32
C LYS A 162 3.69 46.79 8.33
N ARG A 163 3.62 45.50 8.66
CA ARG A 163 2.97 44.48 7.82
C ARG A 163 1.46 44.70 7.74
N LEU A 164 0.78 45.00 8.84
CA LEU A 164 -0.66 45.25 8.84
C LEU A 164 -1.03 46.41 7.93
N ARG A 165 -0.33 47.55 8.06
CA ARG A 165 -0.52 48.73 7.20
C ARG A 165 -0.34 48.38 5.72
N THR A 166 0.71 47.62 5.39
CA THR A 166 0.98 47.18 4.01
C THR A 166 -0.14 46.29 3.45
N ILE A 167 -0.68 45.37 4.27
CA ILE A 167 -1.78 44.49 3.84
C ILE A 167 -3.04 45.33 3.60
N VAL A 168 -3.37 46.26 4.50
CA VAL A 168 -4.54 47.14 4.36
C VAL A 168 -4.43 48.00 3.10
N GLU A 169 -3.27 48.62 2.85
CA GLU A 169 -3.02 49.41 1.64
C GLU A 169 -3.23 48.56 0.37
N ALA A 170 -2.74 47.32 0.37
CA ALA A 170 -2.95 46.40 -0.75
C ALA A 170 -4.43 46.02 -0.93
N ARG A 171 -5.23 45.97 0.15
CA ARG A 171 -6.68 45.73 0.07
C ARG A 171 -7.44 46.95 -0.45
N HIS A 172 -7.05 48.18 -0.07
CA HIS A 172 -7.60 49.39 -0.67
C HIS A 172 -7.34 49.46 -2.17
N LYS A 173 -6.12 49.11 -2.61
CA LYS A 173 -5.80 49.04 -4.05
C LYS A 173 -6.66 48.04 -4.82
N ARG A 174 -7.10 46.94 -4.18
CA ARG A 174 -7.92 45.90 -4.83
C ARG A 174 -9.41 46.22 -4.81
N TYR A 175 -9.94 46.71 -3.70
CA TYR A 175 -11.38 46.84 -3.48
C TYR A 175 -11.89 48.29 -3.45
N GLY A 176 -10.99 49.26 -3.63
CA GLY A 176 -11.27 50.68 -3.41
C GLY A 176 -11.16 51.05 -1.94
N ASP A 177 -11.40 52.33 -1.65
CA ASP A 177 -11.41 52.84 -0.30
C ASP A 177 -12.65 52.33 0.44
N PHE A 178 -12.44 51.74 1.62
CA PHE A 178 -13.47 51.32 2.55
C PHE A 178 -13.12 51.86 3.93
N GLU A 179 -14.12 52.11 4.76
CA GLU A 179 -13.88 52.65 6.11
C GLU A 179 -13.19 51.61 6.98
N TYR A 180 -11.94 51.88 7.38
CA TYR A 180 -11.16 51.02 8.26
C TYR A 180 -10.08 51.81 8.98
N ASP A 181 -10.20 51.94 10.31
CA ASP A 181 -9.22 52.62 11.15
C ASP A 181 -8.10 51.66 11.55
N VAL A 182 -6.97 51.75 10.86
CA VAL A 182 -5.79 50.91 11.11
C VAL A 182 -5.18 51.20 12.48
N ASP A 183 -5.20 52.46 12.94
CA ASP A 183 -4.58 52.87 14.20
C ASP A 183 -5.37 52.35 15.40
N ALA A 184 -6.70 52.43 15.33
CA ALA A 184 -7.59 51.83 16.32
C ALA A 184 -7.43 50.30 16.37
N GLU A 185 -7.31 49.63 15.21
CA GLU A 185 -7.07 48.18 15.17
C GLU A 185 -5.74 47.81 15.85
N LEU A 186 -4.67 48.55 15.55
CA LEU A 186 -3.36 48.34 16.17
C LEU A 186 -3.42 48.51 17.68
N GLN A 187 -4.07 49.57 18.17
CA GLN A 187 -4.24 49.79 19.60
C GLN A 187 -4.99 48.63 20.27
N ARG A 188 -6.08 48.16 19.65
CA ARG A 188 -6.87 47.02 20.13
C ARG A 188 -6.03 45.74 20.16
N TYR A 189 -5.31 45.44 19.09
CA TYR A 189 -4.50 44.22 19.00
C TYR A 189 -3.28 44.23 19.93
N ARG A 190 -2.77 45.41 20.32
CA ARG A 190 -1.74 45.50 21.36
C ARG A 190 -2.27 44.99 22.71
N GLN A 191 -3.48 45.38 23.09
CA GLN A 191 -4.10 44.90 24.33
C GLN A 191 -4.47 43.42 24.25
N LEU A 192 -5.00 42.97 23.11
CA LEU A 192 -5.32 41.56 22.89
C LEU A 192 -4.06 40.67 22.88
N ALA A 193 -2.91 41.16 22.42
CA ALA A 193 -1.66 40.42 22.44
C ALA A 193 -1.21 40.09 23.87
N ASP A 194 -1.31 41.05 24.79
CA ASP A 194 -0.98 40.82 26.20
C ASP A 194 -1.93 39.82 26.85
N ARG A 195 -3.24 39.94 26.57
CA ARG A 195 -4.25 38.96 27.02
C ARG A 195 -4.03 37.57 26.43
N LEU A 196 -3.59 37.45 25.18
CA LEU A 196 -3.42 36.17 24.48
C LEU A 196 -2.16 35.42 24.92
N ARG A 197 -1.13 36.13 25.41
CA ARG A 197 0.18 35.57 25.72
C ARG A 197 0.16 34.28 26.55
N PRO A 198 -0.65 34.13 27.61
CA PRO A 198 -0.68 32.90 28.42
C PRO A 198 -1.19 31.67 27.65
N PHE A 199 -1.98 31.87 26.60
CA PHE A 199 -2.57 30.79 25.81
C PHE A 199 -1.63 30.30 24.70
N VAL A 200 -0.57 31.05 24.34
CA VAL A 200 0.24 30.75 23.16
C VAL A 200 1.28 29.67 23.43
N ILE A 201 1.29 28.63 22.60
CA ILE A 201 2.27 27.53 22.64
C ILE A 201 2.84 27.19 21.26
N ASP A 202 3.99 26.51 21.21
CA ASP A 202 4.35 25.72 20.03
C ASP A 202 3.49 24.44 20.01
N SER A 203 2.35 24.52 19.32
CA SER A 203 1.41 23.41 19.25
C SER A 203 1.98 22.16 18.58
N VAL A 204 2.96 22.31 17.68
CA VAL A 204 3.57 21.16 16.98
C VAL A 204 4.43 20.38 17.97
N GLU A 205 5.32 21.06 18.70
CA GLU A 205 6.13 20.41 19.71
C GLU A 205 5.25 19.78 20.80
N TYR A 206 4.23 20.51 21.27
CA TYR A 206 3.29 20.05 22.29
C TYR A 206 2.59 18.74 21.88
N LEU A 207 1.95 18.72 20.69
CA LEU A 207 1.22 17.54 20.24
C LEU A 207 2.14 16.32 20.04
N HIS A 208 3.38 16.52 19.62
CA HIS A 208 4.34 15.42 19.49
C HIS A 208 4.78 14.88 20.86
N LYS A 209 4.93 15.73 21.88
CA LYS A 209 5.18 15.31 23.27
C LYS A 209 4.02 14.49 23.83
N GLU A 210 2.79 14.99 23.68
CA GLU A 210 1.59 14.28 24.18
C GLU A 210 1.39 12.93 23.47
N LEU A 211 1.59 12.88 22.15
CA LEU A 211 1.57 11.62 21.40
C LEU A 211 2.63 10.64 21.90
N ALA A 212 3.87 11.12 22.12
CA ALA A 212 4.96 10.30 22.63
C ALA A 212 4.66 9.79 24.06
N ALA A 213 3.99 10.59 24.88
CA ALA A 213 3.53 10.24 26.22
C ALA A 213 2.33 9.28 26.23
N GLY A 214 1.75 8.94 25.07
CA GLY A 214 0.64 8.00 24.96
C GLY A 214 -0.73 8.61 25.25
N LYS A 215 -0.86 9.94 25.19
CA LYS A 215 -2.09 10.67 25.47
C LYS A 215 -3.12 10.53 24.36
N ARG A 216 -4.39 10.38 24.72
CA ARG A 216 -5.52 10.23 23.81
C ARG A 216 -5.86 11.60 23.22
N ILE A 217 -5.58 11.75 21.93
CA ILE A 217 -5.82 13.01 21.20
C ILE A 217 -7.01 12.85 20.26
N LEU A 218 -7.98 13.75 20.37
CA LEU A 218 -9.11 13.86 19.46
C LEU A 218 -9.00 15.13 18.63
N VAL A 219 -9.15 14.98 17.31
CA VAL A 219 -9.22 16.10 16.38
C VAL A 219 -10.66 16.35 15.99
N GLU A 220 -11.09 17.58 16.22
CA GLU A 220 -12.40 18.08 15.86
C GLU A 220 -12.31 18.81 14.50
N GLY A 221 -12.90 18.22 13.47
CA GLY A 221 -13.02 18.83 12.15
C GLY A 221 -14.12 19.89 12.11
N ALA A 222 -13.81 21.05 11.56
CA ALA A 222 -14.80 22.08 11.20
C ALA A 222 -15.39 21.84 9.82
N ASN A 223 -16.59 22.40 9.55
CA ASN A 223 -17.29 22.23 8.26
C ASN A 223 -17.40 20.74 7.89
N ALA A 224 -17.26 20.38 6.62
CA ALA A 224 -17.37 18.99 6.14
C ALA A 224 -16.74 18.86 4.76
N LEU A 225 -16.56 17.61 4.28
CA LEU A 225 -15.79 17.37 3.07
C LEU A 225 -16.36 18.05 1.82
N MET A 226 -17.67 18.14 1.64
CA MET A 226 -18.22 18.75 0.42
C MET A 226 -18.08 20.29 0.41
N LEU A 227 -17.53 20.85 1.49
CA LEU A 227 -17.05 22.22 1.59
C LEU A 227 -15.51 22.33 1.57
N ASP A 228 -14.78 21.24 1.34
CA ASP A 228 -13.32 21.24 1.21
C ASP A 228 -12.90 22.09 0.00
N ILE A 229 -11.84 22.89 0.14
CA ILE A 229 -11.36 23.77 -0.94
C ILE A 229 -10.94 23.01 -2.21
N ASP A 230 -10.45 21.78 -2.07
CA ASP A 230 -9.97 20.97 -3.21
C ASP A 230 -11.02 19.96 -3.68
N PHE A 231 -11.79 19.39 -2.74
CA PHE A 231 -12.66 18.24 -3.02
C PHE A 231 -14.15 18.52 -2.89
N GLY A 232 -14.52 19.71 -2.40
CA GLY A 232 -15.92 20.10 -2.31
C GLY A 232 -16.50 20.57 -3.65
N THR A 233 -17.71 21.13 -3.59
CA THR A 233 -18.39 21.72 -4.75
C THR A 233 -17.81 23.08 -5.15
N TYR A 234 -16.53 23.14 -5.52
CA TYR A 234 -15.83 24.39 -5.86
C TYR A 234 -16.55 25.16 -6.99
N PRO A 235 -16.75 26.50 -6.87
CA PRO A 235 -16.21 27.39 -5.86
C PRO A 235 -17.07 27.54 -4.59
N TYR A 236 -18.18 26.82 -4.48
CA TYR A 236 -19.10 26.90 -3.34
C TYR A 236 -18.62 26.05 -2.14
N VAL A 237 -17.46 26.43 -1.61
CA VAL A 237 -16.69 25.71 -0.58
C VAL A 237 -16.12 26.70 0.44
N THR A 238 -15.60 26.19 1.57
CA THR A 238 -14.74 27.00 2.45
C THR A 238 -13.31 27.06 1.88
N SER A 239 -12.47 27.92 2.44
CA SER A 239 -11.09 28.13 1.96
C SER A 239 -10.03 27.29 2.70
N SER A 240 -10.46 26.21 3.36
CA SER A 240 -9.61 25.27 4.09
C SER A 240 -9.84 23.84 3.61
N ASN A 241 -8.85 22.98 3.81
CA ASN A 241 -9.03 21.54 3.68
C ASN A 241 -9.78 21.02 4.91
N THR A 242 -11.03 20.61 4.72
CA THR A 242 -11.92 20.08 5.76
C THR A 242 -11.78 18.57 5.92
N GLY A 243 -11.15 17.88 4.96
CA GLY A 243 -10.84 16.46 5.01
C GLY A 243 -9.61 16.09 5.85
N ILE A 244 -9.25 14.80 5.85
CA ILE A 244 -8.17 14.22 6.66
C ILE A 244 -6.78 14.80 6.36
N GLY A 245 -6.57 15.30 5.14
CA GLY A 245 -5.35 16.02 4.77
C GLY A 245 -5.15 17.28 5.60
N GLY A 246 -6.23 18.01 5.89
CA GLY A 246 -6.23 19.22 6.71
C GLY A 246 -5.84 18.97 8.17
N VAL A 247 -6.06 17.76 8.68
CA VAL A 247 -5.61 17.36 10.02
C VAL A 247 -4.08 17.30 10.08
N CYS A 248 -3.46 16.67 9.09
CA CYS A 248 -2.01 16.51 9.05
C CYS A 248 -1.32 17.88 8.89
N THR A 249 -1.77 18.68 7.92
CA THR A 249 -1.17 20.00 7.62
C THR A 249 -1.49 21.05 8.70
N GLY A 250 -2.68 20.99 9.29
CA GLY A 250 -3.11 21.92 10.33
C GLY A 250 -2.44 21.71 11.68
N LEU A 251 -2.00 20.49 11.98
CA LEU A 251 -1.43 20.14 13.29
C LEU A 251 0.06 19.82 13.26
N GLY A 252 0.65 19.64 12.08
CA GLY A 252 2.06 19.24 11.95
C GLY A 252 2.31 17.80 12.38
N ILE A 253 1.30 16.92 12.27
CA ILE A 253 1.41 15.49 12.59
C ILE A 253 1.57 14.66 11.32
N PRO A 254 2.41 13.61 11.31
CA PRO A 254 2.58 12.77 10.13
C PRO A 254 1.32 11.89 9.90
N PRO A 255 0.96 11.58 8.64
CA PRO A 255 -0.23 10.76 8.35
C PRO A 255 -0.24 9.39 9.03
N SER A 256 0.92 8.82 9.36
CA SER A 256 1.04 7.55 10.08
C SER A 256 0.50 7.60 11.52
N LYS A 257 0.31 8.80 12.09
CA LYS A 257 -0.25 9.02 13.42
C LYS A 257 -1.77 9.16 13.43
N ILE A 258 -2.42 9.11 12.27
CA ILE A 258 -3.88 9.02 12.18
C ILE A 258 -4.32 7.59 12.54
N GLY A 259 -5.28 7.51 13.46
CA GLY A 259 -5.90 6.29 13.97
C GLY A 259 -7.32 6.12 13.46
N GLU A 260 -8.29 6.26 14.35
CA GLU A 260 -9.70 6.20 14.00
C GLU A 260 -10.13 7.48 13.26
N VAL A 261 -10.81 7.34 12.13
CA VAL A 261 -11.38 8.46 11.37
C VAL A 261 -12.89 8.25 11.30
N ILE A 262 -13.62 9.05 12.06
CA ILE A 262 -15.06 8.92 12.22
C ILE A 262 -15.75 9.92 11.30
N GLY A 263 -16.49 9.40 10.33
CA GLY A 263 -17.33 10.19 9.44
C GLY A 263 -18.69 10.46 10.08
N VAL A 264 -19.04 11.71 10.31
CA VAL A 264 -20.36 12.12 10.81
C VAL A 264 -21.26 12.43 9.63
N ALA A 265 -22.25 11.57 9.41
CA ALA A 265 -23.22 11.67 8.34
C ALA A 265 -24.61 11.88 8.95
N LYS A 266 -25.35 12.86 8.45
CA LYS A 266 -26.76 13.00 8.79
C LYS A 266 -27.57 12.01 7.97
N ALA A 267 -28.67 11.47 8.52
CA ALA A 267 -29.56 10.52 7.85
C ALA A 267 -30.28 11.10 6.60
N TYR A 268 -30.11 12.38 6.34
CA TYR A 268 -30.54 13.10 5.15
C TYR A 268 -29.48 14.18 4.85
N THR A 269 -29.59 14.89 3.73
CA THR A 269 -28.58 15.88 3.34
C THR A 269 -29.08 17.31 3.59
N THR A 270 -28.18 18.17 4.03
CA THR A 270 -28.45 19.60 4.19
C THR A 270 -27.31 20.44 3.63
N ARG A 271 -27.63 21.63 3.11
CA ARG A 271 -26.64 22.59 2.62
C ARG A 271 -26.99 24.02 3.04
N VAL A 272 -25.95 24.77 3.41
CA VAL A 272 -26.00 26.22 3.64
C VAL A 272 -25.17 26.91 2.56
N GLY A 273 -25.72 27.97 1.96
CA GLY A 273 -25.07 28.72 0.87
C GLY A 273 -25.53 28.31 -0.53
N GLY A 274 -24.91 28.92 -1.54
CA GLY A 274 -25.19 28.64 -2.96
C GLY A 274 -24.59 27.31 -3.42
N GLY A 275 -24.77 27.00 -4.72
CA GLY A 275 -24.16 25.85 -5.41
C GLY A 275 -25.06 24.62 -5.58
N PRO A 276 -24.70 23.67 -6.44
CA PRO A 276 -25.61 22.59 -6.86
C PRO A 276 -25.82 21.55 -5.77
N PHE A 277 -27.05 21.07 -5.62
CA PHE A 277 -27.42 20.08 -4.62
C PHE A 277 -28.32 19.03 -5.28
N PRO A 278 -27.76 17.95 -5.84
CA PRO A 278 -28.50 17.03 -6.70
C PRO A 278 -29.74 16.43 -6.02
N SER A 279 -29.61 16.09 -4.74
CA SER A 279 -30.67 15.47 -3.94
C SER A 279 -31.57 16.46 -3.20
N GLU A 280 -31.49 17.76 -3.53
CA GLU A 280 -32.35 18.79 -2.95
C GLU A 280 -33.83 18.54 -3.22
N LEU A 281 -34.65 18.82 -2.22
CA LEU A 281 -36.10 18.78 -2.30
C LEU A 281 -36.66 20.18 -2.12
N THR A 282 -37.42 20.64 -3.12
CA THR A 282 -38.12 21.94 -3.12
C THR A 282 -39.62 21.80 -2.89
N ASP A 283 -40.08 20.58 -2.59
CA ASP A 283 -41.47 20.22 -2.31
C ASP A 283 -41.77 20.12 -0.80
N ASP A 284 -42.98 19.68 -0.47
CA ASP A 284 -43.45 19.53 0.92
C ASP A 284 -42.60 18.54 1.73
N VAL A 285 -41.96 17.56 1.09
CA VAL A 285 -41.05 16.60 1.74
C VAL A 285 -39.80 17.34 2.22
N GLY A 286 -39.21 18.17 1.38
CA GLY A 286 -38.07 19.03 1.73
C GLY A 286 -38.40 19.99 2.88
N GLN A 287 -39.59 20.59 2.86
CA GLN A 287 -40.06 21.45 3.95
C GLN A 287 -40.26 20.67 5.25
N LYS A 288 -40.83 19.46 5.18
CA LYS A 288 -41.03 18.59 6.34
C LYS A 288 -39.69 18.16 6.98
N LEU A 289 -38.69 17.78 6.17
CA LEU A 289 -37.33 17.49 6.66
C LEU A 289 -36.73 18.70 7.39
N ARG A 290 -36.93 19.90 6.84
CA ARG A 290 -36.44 21.14 7.45
C ARG A 290 -37.09 21.40 8.81
N ASP A 291 -38.40 21.30 8.90
CA ASP A 291 -39.16 21.63 10.11
C ASP A 291 -38.90 20.63 11.23
N VAL A 292 -39.00 19.32 10.93
CA VAL A 292 -38.74 18.27 11.94
C VAL A 292 -37.27 18.25 12.36
N GLY A 293 -36.35 18.43 11.41
CA GLY A 293 -34.92 18.49 11.67
C GLY A 293 -34.43 19.78 12.33
N ALA A 294 -35.31 20.78 12.52
CA ALA A 294 -35.00 22.13 12.96
C ALA A 294 -33.82 22.74 12.18
N GLU A 295 -33.86 22.62 10.85
CA GLU A 295 -32.75 22.99 9.96
C GLU A 295 -32.76 24.48 9.62
N TYR A 296 -32.56 25.28 10.66
CA TYR A 296 -32.44 26.74 10.62
C TYR A 296 -31.12 27.15 11.27
N GLY A 297 -30.42 28.13 10.69
CA GLY A 297 -29.16 28.62 11.23
C GLY A 297 -29.35 29.25 12.62
N VAL A 298 -28.52 28.86 13.60
CA VAL A 298 -28.70 29.26 15.01
C VAL A 298 -28.55 30.78 15.21
N THR A 299 -27.59 31.42 14.52
CA THR A 299 -27.34 32.87 14.62
C THR A 299 -28.17 33.69 13.64
N THR A 300 -28.38 33.18 12.43
CA THR A 300 -28.99 33.94 11.32
C THR A 300 -30.46 33.64 11.09
N GLY A 301 -31.00 32.56 11.65
CA GLY A 301 -32.34 32.05 11.37
C GLY A 301 -32.54 31.54 9.94
N ARG A 302 -31.49 31.53 9.10
CA ARG A 302 -31.61 31.21 7.68
C ARG A 302 -32.02 29.73 7.49
N PRO A 303 -33.06 29.44 6.69
CA PRO A 303 -33.46 28.06 6.40
C PRO A 303 -32.35 27.36 5.61
N ARG A 304 -32.02 26.13 6.01
CA ARG A 304 -31.10 25.28 5.26
C ARG A 304 -31.84 24.58 4.11
N ARG A 305 -31.13 24.35 3.01
CA ARG A 305 -31.62 23.51 1.91
C ARG A 305 -31.58 22.06 2.38
N CYS A 306 -32.63 21.29 2.14
CA CYS A 306 -32.78 19.93 2.63
C CYS A 306 -33.04 18.97 1.47
N GLY A 307 -32.51 17.76 1.59
CA GLY A 307 -32.58 16.74 0.55
C GLY A 307 -32.49 15.34 1.13
N TRP A 308 -32.78 14.33 0.31
CA TRP A 308 -32.63 12.93 0.70
C TRP A 308 -31.17 12.55 0.96
N LEU A 309 -30.93 11.43 1.65
CA LEU A 309 -29.57 10.94 1.82
C LEU A 309 -28.91 10.66 0.47
N ASP A 310 -27.64 11.05 0.34
CA ASP A 310 -26.88 10.92 -0.89
C ASP A 310 -25.67 10.02 -0.71
N LEU A 311 -25.77 8.79 -1.21
CA LEU A 311 -24.68 7.81 -1.10
C LEU A 311 -23.58 8.05 -2.13
N VAL A 312 -23.84 8.76 -3.24
CA VAL A 312 -22.77 9.18 -4.15
C VAL A 312 -21.82 10.13 -3.42
N VAL A 313 -22.39 11.08 -2.67
CA VAL A 313 -21.64 12.00 -1.79
C VAL A 313 -20.90 11.24 -0.70
N LEU A 314 -21.57 10.35 0.03
CA LEU A 314 -20.92 9.62 1.13
C LEU A 314 -19.80 8.69 0.65
N ARG A 315 -19.95 7.99 -0.49
CA ARG A 315 -18.89 7.18 -1.09
C ARG A 315 -17.70 8.02 -1.52
N TYR A 316 -17.96 9.13 -2.21
CA TYR A 316 -16.91 10.09 -2.57
C TYR A 316 -16.19 10.60 -1.31
N SER A 317 -16.94 10.86 -0.25
CA SER A 317 -16.38 11.33 1.01
C SER A 317 -15.52 10.30 1.72
N ASN A 318 -15.96 9.04 1.70
CA ASN A 318 -15.20 7.93 2.24
C ASN A 318 -13.92 7.68 1.44
N MET A 319 -13.96 7.79 0.12
CA MET A 319 -12.78 7.59 -0.73
C MET A 319 -11.65 8.57 -0.41
N ILE A 320 -11.97 9.80 -0.02
CA ILE A 320 -10.98 10.83 0.34
C ILE A 320 -10.51 10.71 1.78
N ASN A 321 -11.44 10.54 2.72
CA ASN A 321 -11.14 10.59 4.14
C ASN A 321 -10.78 9.23 4.76
N GLY A 322 -11.15 8.12 4.12
CA GLY A 322 -10.88 6.77 4.59
C GLY A 322 -11.53 6.49 5.95
N TYR A 323 -12.85 6.66 6.05
CA TYR A 323 -13.55 6.51 7.32
C TYR A 323 -13.43 5.08 7.85
N THR A 324 -13.06 4.96 9.12
CA THR A 324 -13.02 3.68 9.83
C THR A 324 -14.37 3.32 10.44
N SER A 325 -15.22 4.31 10.64
CA SER A 325 -16.56 4.19 11.22
C SER A 325 -17.42 5.38 10.83
N ILE A 326 -18.73 5.17 10.79
CA ILE A 326 -19.73 6.22 10.61
C ILE A 326 -20.47 6.48 11.91
N ASN A 327 -20.73 7.75 12.17
CA ASN A 327 -21.75 8.22 13.08
C ASN A 327 -22.93 8.75 12.27
N LEU A 328 -24.06 8.04 12.33
CA LEU A 328 -25.29 8.40 11.62
C LEU A 328 -26.18 9.24 12.54
N THR A 329 -26.36 10.53 12.25
CA THR A 329 -27.09 11.45 13.14
C THR A 329 -28.48 11.79 12.59
N LYS A 330 -29.36 12.24 13.50
CA LYS A 330 -30.72 12.70 13.19
C LYS A 330 -31.56 11.65 12.46
N LEU A 331 -31.43 10.38 12.85
CA LEU A 331 -32.23 9.31 12.26
C LEU A 331 -33.71 9.48 12.61
N ASP A 332 -34.00 10.03 13.79
CA ASP A 332 -35.33 10.36 14.32
C ASP A 332 -36.13 11.34 13.45
N VAL A 333 -35.45 12.16 12.65
CA VAL A 333 -36.12 13.09 11.71
C VAL A 333 -36.88 12.32 10.62
N LEU A 334 -36.48 11.08 10.33
CA LEU A 334 -37.11 10.24 9.32
C LEU A 334 -38.33 9.46 9.85
N ASP A 335 -38.63 9.55 11.15
CA ASP A 335 -39.77 8.86 11.81
C ASP A 335 -41.11 9.17 11.14
N VAL A 336 -41.26 10.32 10.48
CA VAL A 336 -42.56 10.82 9.99
C VAL A 336 -42.88 10.46 8.54
N PHE A 337 -42.05 9.68 7.85
CA PHE A 337 -42.21 9.37 6.43
C PHE A 337 -42.74 7.95 6.20
N ASP A 338 -43.63 7.77 5.23
CA ASP A 338 -44.09 6.44 4.79
C ASP A 338 -43.03 5.73 3.93
N SER A 339 -42.28 6.51 3.15
CA SER A 339 -41.24 6.03 2.24
C SER A 339 -40.07 7.02 2.24
N ILE A 340 -38.86 6.49 2.30
CA ILE A 340 -37.61 7.25 2.36
C ILE A 340 -36.81 6.94 1.11
N LYS A 341 -36.40 7.97 0.38
CA LYS A 341 -35.54 7.80 -0.80
C LYS A 341 -34.07 7.99 -0.43
N VAL A 342 -33.19 7.26 -1.10
CA VAL A 342 -31.74 7.39 -0.98
C VAL A 342 -31.13 7.45 -2.37
N ALA A 343 -30.36 8.50 -2.66
CA ALA A 343 -29.67 8.65 -3.94
C ALA A 343 -28.50 7.65 -4.01
N VAL A 344 -28.47 6.81 -5.04
CA VAL A 344 -27.47 5.75 -5.19
C VAL A 344 -26.54 5.97 -6.39
N SER A 345 -26.97 6.70 -7.40
CA SER A 345 -26.16 7.09 -8.56
C SER A 345 -26.75 8.35 -9.21
N TYR A 346 -26.01 8.96 -10.11
CA TYR A 346 -26.50 10.03 -10.97
C TYR A 346 -26.50 9.59 -12.42
N THR A 347 -27.38 10.15 -13.23
CA THR A 347 -27.34 10.06 -14.69
C THR A 347 -26.96 11.42 -15.25
N ILE A 348 -25.82 11.49 -15.93
CA ILE A 348 -25.27 12.71 -16.52
C ILE A 348 -25.00 12.43 -18.00
N ASN A 349 -25.56 13.25 -18.90
CA ASN A 349 -25.44 13.05 -20.35
C ASN A 349 -25.82 11.63 -20.80
N GLY A 350 -26.88 11.06 -20.20
CA GLY A 350 -27.37 9.70 -20.49
C GLY A 350 -26.50 8.56 -19.95
N LYS A 351 -25.45 8.85 -19.16
CA LYS A 351 -24.57 7.85 -18.55
C LYS A 351 -24.73 7.84 -17.05
N GLU A 352 -24.85 6.64 -16.49
CA GLU A 352 -24.84 6.45 -15.05
C GLU A 352 -23.42 6.66 -14.48
N VAL A 353 -23.32 7.43 -13.40
CA VAL A 353 -22.10 7.69 -12.65
C VAL A 353 -22.33 7.44 -11.16
N THR A 354 -21.39 6.75 -10.54
CA THR A 354 -21.45 6.35 -9.12
C THR A 354 -20.50 7.15 -8.23
N SER A 355 -19.71 8.06 -8.81
CA SER A 355 -18.81 8.99 -8.14
C SER A 355 -19.24 10.44 -8.37
N PHE A 356 -18.86 11.32 -7.43
CA PHE A 356 -19.19 12.74 -7.49
C PHE A 356 -18.40 13.45 -8.61
N PRO A 357 -19.07 14.18 -9.54
CA PRO A 357 -18.41 14.89 -10.63
C PRO A 357 -17.76 16.18 -10.13
N ALA A 358 -16.66 16.59 -10.79
CA ALA A 358 -15.98 17.85 -10.48
C ALA A 358 -16.65 19.06 -11.15
N SER A 359 -17.31 18.88 -12.30
CA SER A 359 -18.00 19.95 -13.02
C SER A 359 -19.32 20.28 -12.34
N LEU A 360 -19.55 21.56 -12.05
CA LEU A 360 -20.82 22.01 -11.51
C LEU A 360 -21.95 21.95 -12.54
N GLU A 361 -21.66 22.13 -13.82
CA GLU A 361 -22.65 21.99 -14.90
C GLU A 361 -23.16 20.54 -14.99
N ASP A 362 -22.24 19.58 -14.89
CA ASP A 362 -22.59 18.16 -14.82
C ASP A 362 -23.43 17.86 -13.57
N LEU A 363 -23.11 18.50 -12.44
CA LEU A 363 -23.83 18.34 -11.18
C LEU A 363 -25.22 18.98 -11.19
N GLU A 364 -25.41 20.11 -11.89
CA GLU A 364 -26.70 20.79 -12.06
C GLU A 364 -27.62 20.04 -13.03
N THR A 365 -27.04 19.41 -14.05
CA THR A 365 -27.80 18.61 -15.04
C THR A 365 -27.97 17.15 -14.62
N ALA A 366 -27.37 16.74 -13.50
CA ALA A 366 -27.45 15.38 -12.98
C ALA A 366 -28.89 15.01 -12.63
N THR A 367 -29.38 13.93 -13.24
CA THR A 367 -30.63 13.29 -12.80
C THR A 367 -30.30 12.29 -11.71
N VAL A 368 -30.90 12.43 -10.52
CA VAL A 368 -30.61 11.55 -9.39
C VAL A 368 -31.42 10.26 -9.47
N ASN A 369 -30.71 9.13 -9.38
CA ASN A 369 -31.33 7.81 -9.32
C ASN A 369 -31.51 7.41 -7.85
N TYR A 370 -32.75 7.15 -7.45
CA TYR A 370 -33.11 6.84 -6.06
C TYR A 370 -33.51 5.38 -5.87
N VAL A 371 -33.13 4.82 -4.72
CA VAL A 371 -33.78 3.63 -4.16
C VAL A 371 -34.79 4.08 -3.12
N SER A 372 -35.99 3.49 -3.14
CA SER A 372 -37.04 3.73 -2.16
C SER A 372 -37.03 2.65 -1.08
N LEU A 373 -36.99 3.06 0.18
CA LEU A 373 -37.04 2.19 1.35
C LEU A 373 -38.31 2.51 2.15
N PRO A 374 -38.93 1.52 2.81
CA PRO A 374 -40.07 1.78 3.69
C PRO A 374 -39.63 2.64 4.87
N GLY A 375 -40.44 3.63 5.23
CA GLY A 375 -40.30 4.33 6.50
C GLY A 375 -40.83 3.48 7.66
N TRP A 376 -40.68 3.99 8.88
CA TRP A 376 -41.09 3.26 10.10
C TRP A 376 -42.29 3.87 10.83
N LYS A 377 -42.56 5.18 10.73
CA LYS A 377 -43.73 5.83 11.40
C LYS A 377 -43.81 5.60 12.90
N GLU A 378 -42.66 5.39 13.54
CA GLU A 378 -42.51 5.12 14.95
C GLU A 378 -41.48 6.04 15.55
N ASN A 379 -41.69 6.48 16.79
CA ASN A 379 -40.78 7.39 17.48
C ASN A 379 -39.58 6.61 18.04
N ILE A 380 -38.39 6.85 17.48
CA ILE A 380 -37.16 6.13 17.89
C ILE A 380 -36.34 6.87 18.96
N SER A 381 -36.77 8.04 19.42
CA SER A 381 -35.97 8.91 20.32
C SER A 381 -35.62 8.28 21.67
N LYS A 382 -36.38 7.27 22.09
CA LYS A 382 -36.16 6.53 23.33
C LYS A 382 -35.32 5.27 23.16
N CYS A 383 -35.02 4.85 21.93
CA CYS A 383 -34.20 3.66 21.67
C CYS A 383 -32.77 3.89 22.17
N ARG A 384 -32.19 2.89 22.85
CA ARG A 384 -30.82 2.90 23.38
C ARG A 384 -29.96 1.73 22.91
N SER A 385 -30.57 0.75 22.24
CA SER A 385 -29.88 -0.34 21.55
C SER A 385 -30.32 -0.41 20.08
N PHE A 386 -29.53 -1.09 19.25
CA PHE A 386 -29.85 -1.23 17.82
C PHE A 386 -31.08 -2.12 17.61
N GLU A 387 -31.24 -3.13 18.47
CA GLU A 387 -32.33 -4.09 18.46
C GLU A 387 -33.68 -3.45 18.82
N GLU A 388 -33.67 -2.33 19.56
CA GLU A 388 -34.88 -1.55 19.87
C GLU A 388 -35.39 -0.70 18.70
N LEU A 389 -34.59 -0.53 17.63
CA LEU A 389 -35.04 0.21 16.45
C LEU A 389 -36.04 -0.61 15.63
N PRO A 390 -37.07 0.02 15.01
CA PRO A 390 -37.97 -0.66 14.08
C PRO A 390 -37.21 -1.37 12.95
N GLU A 391 -37.72 -2.48 12.43
CA GLU A 391 -37.01 -3.27 11.41
C GLU A 391 -36.66 -2.47 10.15
N SER A 392 -37.57 -1.60 9.68
CA SER A 392 -37.29 -0.74 8.52
C SER A 392 -36.23 0.33 8.82
N CYS A 393 -36.15 0.81 10.07
CA CYS A 393 -35.08 1.70 10.54
C CYS A 393 -33.74 0.96 10.58
N GLN A 394 -33.70 -0.27 11.10
CA GLN A 394 -32.49 -1.11 11.08
C GLN A 394 -32.05 -1.39 9.63
N ALA A 395 -33.00 -1.67 8.73
CA ALA A 395 -32.72 -1.91 7.32
C ALA A 395 -32.13 -0.67 6.64
N TYR A 396 -32.60 0.54 7.00
CA TYR A 396 -32.03 1.80 6.52
C TYR A 396 -30.55 1.96 6.91
N VAL A 397 -30.22 1.69 8.18
CA VAL A 397 -28.82 1.73 8.66
C VAL A 397 -27.96 0.70 7.93
N ARG A 398 -28.43 -0.55 7.85
CA ARG A 398 -27.70 -1.64 7.15
C ARG A 398 -27.54 -1.34 5.66
N PHE A 399 -28.49 -0.65 5.03
CA PHE A 399 -28.40 -0.22 3.64
C PHE A 399 -27.22 0.73 3.42
N ILE A 400 -27.05 1.70 4.32
CA ILE A 400 -25.93 2.64 4.30
C ILE A 400 -24.60 1.91 4.54
N GLU A 401 -24.53 1.05 5.57
CA GLU A 401 -23.31 0.27 5.86
C GLU A 401 -22.88 -0.60 4.68
N ARG A 402 -23.84 -1.28 4.05
CA ARG A 402 -23.60 -2.15 2.90
C ARG A 402 -23.08 -1.38 1.69
N ASP A 403 -23.61 -0.19 1.44
CA ASP A 403 -23.18 0.64 0.30
C ASP A 403 -21.78 1.23 0.54
N LEU A 404 -21.51 1.74 1.74
CA LEU A 404 -20.24 2.39 2.06
C LEU A 404 -19.10 1.40 2.34
N GLY A 405 -19.42 0.18 2.77
CA GLY A 405 -18.43 -0.76 3.29
C GLY A 405 -17.78 -0.30 4.60
N VAL A 406 -18.43 0.62 5.33
CA VAL A 406 -17.93 1.20 6.58
C VAL A 406 -18.99 0.99 7.67
N PRO A 407 -18.61 0.46 8.85
CA PRO A 407 -19.57 0.20 9.92
C PRO A 407 -20.11 1.49 10.54
N VAL A 408 -21.40 1.53 10.83
CA VAL A 408 -22.05 2.56 11.65
C VAL A 408 -21.85 2.17 13.11
N LYS A 409 -21.05 2.95 13.84
CA LYS A 409 -20.77 2.71 15.26
C LYS A 409 -21.67 3.51 16.19
N TRP A 410 -22.17 4.65 15.72
CA TRP A 410 -23.06 5.49 16.50
C TRP A 410 -24.27 5.91 15.70
N ILE A 411 -25.43 5.92 16.35
CA ILE A 411 -26.69 6.39 15.77
C ILE A 411 -27.30 7.44 16.69
N GLY A 412 -27.48 8.66 16.19
CA GLY A 412 -28.22 9.71 16.86
C GLY A 412 -29.71 9.57 16.61
N VAL A 413 -30.46 9.38 17.70
CA VAL A 413 -31.93 9.28 17.71
C VAL A 413 -32.59 10.52 18.34
N GLY A 414 -31.83 11.59 18.53
CA GLY A 414 -32.35 12.84 19.09
C GLY A 414 -31.25 13.86 19.36
N ALA A 415 -31.63 14.99 19.95
CA ALA A 415 -30.75 16.13 20.22
C ALA A 415 -29.97 16.02 21.55
N GLY A 416 -30.53 15.35 22.57
CA GLY A 416 -29.92 15.19 23.88
C GLY A 416 -28.68 14.30 23.84
N ARG A 417 -27.72 14.51 24.75
CA ARG A 417 -26.46 13.75 24.82
C ARG A 417 -26.67 12.23 24.86
N GLU A 418 -27.59 11.79 25.71
CA GLU A 418 -27.94 10.37 25.94
C GLU A 418 -28.81 9.75 24.83
N GLU A 419 -29.28 10.55 23.87
CA GLU A 419 -30.08 10.08 22.72
C GLU A 419 -29.15 9.56 21.60
N MET A 420 -28.25 8.66 21.97
CA MET A 420 -27.23 8.08 21.11
C MET A 420 -27.14 6.58 21.35
N ILE A 421 -27.25 5.79 20.29
CA ILE A 421 -27.01 4.34 20.33
C ILE A 421 -25.55 4.10 19.93
N ALA A 422 -24.81 3.35 20.74
CA ALA A 422 -23.47 2.89 20.42
C ALA A 422 -23.50 1.39 20.08
N ILE A 423 -22.97 1.01 18.91
CA ILE A 423 -23.04 -0.36 18.37
C ILE A 423 -21.68 -1.03 18.50
N VAL A 424 -21.66 -2.22 19.12
CA VAL A 424 -20.50 -3.12 19.09
C VAL A 424 -20.57 -3.97 17.82
N SER A 425 -20.21 -3.36 16.68
CA SER A 425 -20.06 -3.92 15.31
C SER A 425 -20.80 -5.23 14.94
N PHE A 426 -21.76 -5.13 14.00
CA PHE A 426 -22.41 -6.28 13.32
C PHE A 426 -21.51 -7.03 12.32
N MET A 427 -20.35 -6.47 11.94
CA MET A 427 -19.53 -6.97 10.82
C MET A 427 -18.62 -8.17 11.20
N VAL A 428 -18.70 -8.67 12.43
CA VAL A 428 -18.00 -9.89 12.88
C VAL A 428 -18.90 -11.14 12.80
N VAL A 429 -20.22 -11.01 12.62
CA VAL A 429 -21.14 -12.14 12.83
C VAL A 429 -21.84 -12.67 11.56
N ASN A 430 -21.98 -11.91 10.46
CA ASN A 430 -22.93 -12.31 9.39
C ASN A 430 -22.40 -12.45 7.95
N LEU A 431 -21.08 -12.50 7.72
CA LEU A 431 -20.54 -12.81 6.38
C LEU A 431 -20.69 -14.29 5.97
N ALA A 432 -21.21 -15.16 6.86
CA ALA A 432 -21.41 -16.58 6.59
C ALA A 432 -22.78 -16.96 5.98
N ARG A 433 -23.72 -16.02 5.77
CA ARG A 433 -25.11 -16.38 5.38
C ARG A 433 -25.70 -15.71 4.13
N TYR A 434 -25.02 -14.78 3.45
CA TYR A 434 -25.60 -14.06 2.31
C TYR A 434 -24.83 -14.23 0.98
N GLY A 435 -24.18 -15.39 0.80
CA GLY A 435 -23.46 -15.73 -0.43
C GLY A 435 -24.32 -16.23 -1.60
N SER A 436 -25.62 -16.41 -1.42
CA SER A 436 -26.54 -16.80 -2.51
C SER A 436 -27.75 -15.87 -2.52
N LEU A 437 -27.75 -14.89 -3.42
CA LEU A 437 -28.91 -14.18 -4.01
C LEU A 437 -28.40 -12.85 -4.60
N ARG A 438 -27.65 -12.96 -5.68
CA ARG A 438 -27.46 -11.86 -6.65
C ARG A 438 -27.50 -12.48 -8.03
N HIS A 439 -28.69 -12.91 -8.47
CA HIS A 439 -29.08 -13.04 -9.87
C HIS A 439 -30.61 -13.26 -9.89
N SER A 440 -31.38 -12.17 -9.82
CA SER A 440 -32.64 -12.03 -10.55
C SER A 440 -33.04 -10.56 -10.54
N GLY A 441 -33.39 -10.05 -11.72
CA GLY A 441 -33.77 -8.66 -11.93
C GLY A 441 -35.02 -8.26 -11.15
N TYR A 442 -35.17 -6.94 -11.02
CA TYR A 442 -36.46 -6.29 -10.84
C TYR A 442 -37.31 -6.65 -12.06
N ASP A 443 -38.25 -7.58 -11.89
CA ASP A 443 -39.56 -7.66 -12.54
C ASP A 443 -40.32 -8.85 -11.91
N ASP A 444 -41.65 -8.76 -11.86
CA ASP A 444 -42.62 -9.75 -11.36
C ASP A 444 -42.91 -9.79 -9.85
N ILE A 445 -43.71 -8.81 -9.39
CA ILE A 445 -44.72 -9.05 -8.35
C ILE A 445 -46.07 -9.06 -9.06
N ASP A 446 -46.50 -10.23 -9.54
CA ASP A 446 -47.90 -10.59 -9.73
C ASP A 446 -48.03 -12.06 -10.17
N ASN A 447 -48.35 -12.95 -9.22
CA ASN A 447 -49.29 -14.07 -9.34
C ASN A 447 -48.98 -15.18 -8.32
N ALA A 448 -49.64 -15.11 -7.18
CA ALA A 448 -49.90 -16.29 -6.36
C ALA A 448 -51.22 -16.92 -6.82
N LYS A 449 -51.18 -18.12 -7.43
CA LYS A 449 -52.18 -19.19 -7.27
C LYS A 449 -51.87 -20.44 -8.10
N THR A 450 -52.45 -21.53 -7.61
CA THR A 450 -52.60 -22.89 -8.17
C THR A 450 -51.37 -23.79 -8.18
N GLY A 451 -51.43 -24.84 -7.36
CA GLY A 451 -50.56 -26.00 -7.46
C GLY A 451 -51.06 -27.02 -8.48
N GLN A 452 -50.14 -27.86 -8.94
CA GLN A 452 -50.32 -29.27 -9.27
C GLN A 452 -48.93 -29.86 -9.58
N GLY A 453 -48.70 -31.08 -9.09
CA GLY A 453 -47.41 -31.77 -9.23
C GLY A 453 -47.12 -32.24 -10.64
N LEU A 454 -45.84 -32.51 -10.89
CA LEU A 454 -45.34 -33.34 -11.98
C LEU A 454 -44.05 -34.02 -11.52
N GLU A 455 -44.10 -35.35 -11.48
CA GLU A 455 -42.96 -36.26 -11.38
C GLU A 455 -42.10 -36.15 -12.64
N VAL A 456 -40.76 -36.27 -12.49
CA VAL A 456 -39.87 -36.69 -13.56
C VAL A 456 -38.82 -37.65 -12.99
N GLU A 457 -38.69 -38.78 -13.67
CA GLU A 457 -37.98 -40.02 -13.34
C GLU A 457 -36.46 -39.91 -13.13
N GLU A 458 -35.96 -40.82 -12.29
CA GLU A 458 -34.56 -41.17 -12.08
C GLU A 458 -33.91 -41.79 -13.33
N LEU A 459 -32.67 -41.36 -13.64
CA LEU A 459 -31.75 -42.09 -14.51
C LEU A 459 -30.35 -42.17 -13.87
N GLY A 460 -30.14 -43.27 -13.14
CA GLY A 460 -28.92 -44.07 -13.01
C GLY A 460 -27.55 -43.37 -12.84
N THR A 461 -27.08 -43.27 -11.60
CA THR A 461 -25.65 -43.13 -11.30
C THR A 461 -24.99 -44.50 -11.19
N THR A 462 -24.13 -44.85 -12.16
CA THR A 462 -23.15 -45.94 -12.03
C THR A 462 -21.89 -45.42 -11.34
N GLY A 463 -21.41 -46.18 -10.37
CA GLY A 463 -20.41 -45.77 -9.39
C GLY A 463 -19.01 -45.48 -9.97
N TYR A 464 -18.41 -44.44 -9.40
CA TYR A 464 -16.97 -44.33 -9.19
C TYR A 464 -16.74 -43.75 -7.79
N ASP A 465 -16.43 -44.63 -6.84
CA ASP A 465 -15.87 -44.27 -5.55
C ASP A 465 -14.56 -43.52 -5.78
N THR A 466 -14.59 -42.21 -5.54
CA THR A 466 -13.40 -41.38 -5.37
C THR A 466 -13.42 -40.92 -3.91
N PRO A 467 -12.36 -41.16 -3.12
CA PRO A 467 -12.37 -40.79 -1.72
C PRO A 467 -12.49 -39.26 -1.62
N ILE A 468 -13.62 -38.82 -1.08
CA ILE A 468 -13.81 -37.46 -0.57
C ILE A 468 -12.70 -37.27 0.47
N VAL A 469 -11.83 -36.30 0.24
CA VAL A 469 -10.94 -35.81 1.28
C VAL A 469 -11.87 -35.19 2.32
N GLU A 470 -12.11 -35.92 3.41
CA GLU A 470 -12.78 -35.41 4.60
C GLU A 470 -12.11 -34.09 4.99
N GLU A 471 -12.89 -33.02 5.05
CA GLU A 471 -12.53 -31.85 5.83
C GLU A 471 -12.31 -32.34 7.27
N MET A 472 -11.05 -32.34 7.71
CA MET A 472 -10.75 -32.57 9.12
C MET A 472 -11.47 -31.50 9.95
N PRO A 473 -12.25 -31.88 10.98
CA PRO A 473 -12.86 -30.92 11.88
C PRO A 473 -11.73 -30.20 12.63
N VAL A 474 -11.70 -28.87 12.52
CA VAL A 474 -10.89 -28.05 13.42
C VAL A 474 -11.60 -28.08 14.78
N GLU A 475 -11.17 -28.99 15.65
CA GLU A 475 -11.50 -28.93 17.07
C GLU A 475 -11.13 -27.54 17.60
N MET A 476 -12.16 -26.80 18.05
CA MET A 476 -11.96 -25.60 18.87
C MET A 476 -11.48 -26.03 20.25
N ASP A 477 -10.17 -26.23 20.38
CA ASP A 477 -9.55 -26.36 21.69
C ASP A 477 -9.57 -24.98 22.40
N ARG A 478 -10.22 -24.95 23.56
CA ARG A 478 -10.28 -23.77 24.44
C ARG A 478 -9.00 -23.72 25.26
N GLY A 479 -7.94 -23.19 24.67
CA GLY A 479 -6.68 -22.91 25.34
C GLY A 479 -5.77 -22.12 24.41
N GLY A 480 -5.40 -20.89 24.79
CA GLY A 480 -4.84 -19.93 23.84
C GLY A 480 -3.52 -20.37 23.19
N GLU A 481 -3.47 -20.46 21.84
CA GLU A 481 -2.21 -20.57 21.10
C GLU A 481 -2.31 -20.22 19.59
N SER A 482 -1.22 -19.63 19.06
CA SER A 482 -0.71 -19.56 17.67
C SER A 482 -1.67 -19.72 16.45
N LYS A 483 -1.89 -18.64 15.67
CA LYS A 483 -2.50 -18.69 14.32
C LYS A 483 -1.58 -19.39 13.29
N THR A 484 -2.15 -20.15 12.36
CA THR A 484 -1.45 -20.91 11.29
C THR A 484 -1.35 -20.18 9.95
N GLU A 485 -1.86 -18.95 9.84
CA GLU A 485 -1.93 -18.20 8.57
C GLU A 485 -0.84 -17.12 8.43
N LEU A 486 -0.27 -16.99 7.23
CA LEU A 486 0.66 -15.92 6.86
C LEU A 486 -0.06 -14.56 6.76
N VAL A 487 0.54 -13.52 7.33
CA VAL A 487 -0.06 -12.17 7.39
C VAL A 487 0.19 -11.40 6.09
N ARG A 488 -0.87 -10.94 5.44
CA ARG A 488 -0.79 -10.07 4.26
C ARG A 488 -0.35 -8.66 4.65
N GLY A 489 0.87 -8.29 4.29
CA GLY A 489 1.47 -7.03 4.74
C GLY A 489 2.36 -6.31 3.73
N LEU A 490 2.63 -6.88 2.55
CA LEU A 490 3.59 -6.28 1.62
C LEU A 490 2.96 -5.15 0.81
N SER A 491 3.54 -3.95 0.97
CA SER A 491 3.06 -2.74 0.30
C SER A 491 3.43 -2.72 -1.18
N GLN A 492 2.68 -1.94 -1.99
CA GLN A 492 2.88 -1.84 -3.45
C GLN A 492 4.31 -1.49 -3.90
N ARG A 493 5.07 -0.72 -3.11
CA ARG A 493 6.46 -0.36 -3.44
C ARG A 493 7.46 -1.48 -3.14
N CYS A 494 7.15 -2.36 -2.19
CA CYS A 494 8.04 -3.42 -1.76
C CYS A 494 8.08 -4.57 -2.77
N ILE A 495 6.96 -4.98 -3.35
CA ILE A 495 6.88 -6.19 -4.20
C ILE A 495 7.81 -6.12 -5.43
N SER A 496 7.78 -5.02 -6.18
CA SER A 496 8.64 -4.87 -7.37
C SER A 496 10.12 -4.76 -7.01
N PHE A 497 10.45 -4.23 -5.83
CA PHE A 497 11.83 -4.11 -5.35
C PHE A 497 12.33 -5.38 -4.64
N ILE A 498 11.46 -6.19 -4.05
CA ILE A 498 11.79 -7.53 -3.54
C ILE A 498 12.20 -8.44 -4.70
N ALA A 499 11.38 -8.49 -5.75
CA ALA A 499 11.67 -9.33 -6.91
C ALA A 499 12.88 -8.86 -7.73
N LEU A 500 13.21 -7.57 -7.69
CA LEU A 500 14.38 -7.02 -8.39
C LEU A 500 15.63 -7.05 -7.50
N GLY A 501 15.48 -6.79 -6.21
CA GLY A 501 16.53 -6.87 -5.19
C GLY A 501 17.02 -8.29 -4.99
N GLY A 502 16.11 -9.27 -4.91
CA GLY A 502 16.47 -10.68 -4.75
C GLY A 502 17.29 -11.26 -5.90
N VAL A 503 17.19 -10.68 -7.10
CA VAL A 503 17.95 -11.10 -8.29
C VAL A 503 19.34 -10.49 -8.34
N ILE A 504 19.47 -9.24 -7.87
CA ILE A 504 20.76 -8.55 -7.89
C ILE A 504 21.52 -8.94 -6.62
N GLY A 505 22.23 -10.05 -6.70
CA GLY A 505 23.10 -10.61 -5.66
C GLY A 505 24.58 -10.63 -6.06
N SER A 506 25.37 -11.41 -5.33
CA SER A 506 26.80 -11.58 -5.62
C SER A 506 27.07 -12.20 -6.99
N GLY A 507 26.13 -12.95 -7.57
CA GLY A 507 26.26 -13.50 -8.92
C GLY A 507 26.57 -12.45 -9.99
N LEU A 508 25.89 -11.29 -9.95
CA LEU A 508 26.20 -10.19 -10.88
C LEU A 508 27.57 -9.58 -10.61
N PHE A 509 27.91 -9.31 -9.34
CA PHE A 509 29.12 -8.56 -9.01
C PHE A 509 30.39 -9.41 -9.00
N ILE A 510 30.28 -10.70 -8.71
CA ILE A 510 31.41 -11.62 -8.54
C ILE A 510 31.37 -12.71 -9.61
N GLY A 511 30.22 -13.38 -9.79
CA GLY A 511 30.05 -14.46 -10.77
C GLY A 511 30.27 -14.03 -12.23
N THR A 512 30.08 -12.74 -12.56
CA THR A 512 30.43 -12.21 -13.88
C THR A 512 31.92 -12.22 -14.19
N GLY A 513 32.80 -12.23 -13.18
CA GLY A 513 34.24 -12.40 -13.39
C GLY A 513 34.57 -13.77 -13.96
N THR A 514 33.99 -14.82 -13.36
CA THR A 514 34.06 -16.19 -13.89
C THR A 514 33.42 -16.29 -15.27
N ALA A 515 32.31 -15.59 -15.53
CA ALA A 515 31.71 -15.57 -16.87
C ALA A 515 32.60 -14.91 -17.93
N LEU A 516 33.24 -13.79 -17.60
CA LEU A 516 34.15 -13.07 -18.50
C LEU A 516 35.38 -13.89 -18.86
N SER A 517 35.82 -14.80 -17.98
CA SER A 517 36.94 -15.72 -18.25
C SER A 517 36.73 -16.61 -19.47
N ALA A 518 35.48 -16.96 -19.78
CA ALA A 518 35.10 -17.71 -20.97
C ALA A 518 35.13 -16.86 -22.26
N GLY A 519 35.40 -15.56 -22.14
CA GLY A 519 35.41 -14.57 -23.21
C GLY A 519 34.21 -13.62 -23.15
N PRO A 520 34.37 -12.35 -23.55
CA PRO A 520 33.30 -11.35 -23.48
C PRO A 520 32.10 -11.70 -24.39
N GLY A 521 32.33 -12.36 -25.52
CA GLY A 521 31.27 -12.86 -26.40
C GLY A 521 30.52 -14.03 -25.79
N SER A 522 31.23 -14.98 -25.16
CA SER A 522 30.62 -16.11 -24.46
C SER A 522 29.68 -15.64 -23.35
N ALA A 523 30.16 -14.69 -22.52
CA ALA A 523 29.37 -14.10 -21.44
C ALA A 523 28.15 -13.35 -21.98
N LEU A 524 28.31 -12.50 -23.00
CA LEU A 524 27.20 -11.72 -23.54
C LEU A 524 26.08 -12.62 -24.09
N ILE A 525 26.43 -13.67 -24.84
CA ILE A 525 25.45 -14.61 -25.40
C ILE A 525 24.73 -15.37 -24.28
N ALA A 526 25.46 -15.89 -23.30
CA ALA A 526 24.87 -16.65 -22.21
C ALA A 526 23.86 -15.81 -21.40
N TYR A 527 24.24 -14.60 -20.97
CA TYR A 527 23.34 -13.71 -20.23
C TYR A 527 22.15 -13.21 -21.07
N SER A 528 22.33 -13.02 -22.38
CA SER A 528 21.23 -12.66 -23.28
C SER A 528 20.21 -13.79 -23.42
N ILE A 529 20.68 -15.03 -23.60
CA ILE A 529 19.81 -16.22 -23.69
C ILE A 529 19.06 -16.44 -22.36
N VAL A 530 19.74 -16.33 -21.23
CA VAL A 530 19.09 -16.46 -19.91
C VAL A 530 18.06 -15.35 -19.67
N SER A 531 18.32 -14.13 -20.14
CA SER A 531 17.34 -13.04 -20.11
C SER A 531 16.06 -13.38 -20.90
N VAL A 532 16.20 -14.06 -22.04
CA VAL A 532 15.06 -14.55 -22.84
C VAL A 532 14.31 -15.67 -22.11
N ILE A 533 15.02 -16.59 -21.44
CA ILE A 533 14.39 -17.61 -20.58
C ILE A 533 13.52 -16.94 -19.51
N ILE A 534 14.11 -15.99 -18.76
CA ILE A 534 13.43 -15.26 -17.70
C ILE A 534 12.21 -14.50 -18.23
N TYR A 535 12.28 -13.90 -19.42
CA TYR A 535 11.11 -13.26 -20.03
C TYR A 535 9.92 -14.22 -20.13
N PHE A 536 10.11 -15.37 -20.76
CA PHE A 536 9.03 -16.33 -20.95
C PHE A 536 8.58 -16.97 -19.65
N THR A 537 9.51 -17.31 -18.75
CA THR A 537 9.15 -17.85 -17.43
C THR A 537 8.36 -16.85 -16.59
N MET A 538 8.80 -15.59 -16.52
CA MET A 538 8.14 -14.57 -15.69
C MET A 538 6.77 -14.16 -16.25
N THR A 539 6.61 -14.11 -17.57
CA THR A 539 5.28 -13.89 -18.17
C THR A 539 4.32 -15.06 -17.88
N SER A 540 4.82 -16.30 -17.93
CA SER A 540 4.03 -17.50 -17.60
C SER A 540 3.64 -17.53 -16.12
N LEU A 541 4.60 -17.28 -15.21
CA LEU A 541 4.35 -17.18 -13.77
C LEU A 541 3.43 -15.99 -13.45
N GLY A 542 3.59 -14.87 -14.14
CA GLY A 542 2.76 -13.68 -13.98
C GLY A 542 1.29 -13.98 -14.26
N GLU A 543 0.97 -14.73 -15.32
CA GLU A 543 -0.42 -15.14 -15.62
C GLU A 543 -1.00 -16.02 -14.52
N LEU A 544 -0.26 -17.05 -14.11
CA LEU A 544 -0.67 -17.96 -13.03
C LEU A 544 -0.88 -17.21 -11.69
N ALA A 545 0.09 -16.40 -11.28
CA ALA A 545 0.07 -15.70 -9.99
C ALA A 545 -0.88 -14.50 -9.95
N THR A 546 -1.25 -13.94 -11.11
CA THR A 546 -2.31 -12.93 -11.21
C THR A 546 -3.68 -13.57 -11.02
N TYR A 547 -3.91 -14.74 -11.62
CA TYR A 547 -5.18 -15.44 -11.55
C TYR A 547 -5.40 -16.17 -10.21
N LEU A 548 -4.35 -16.83 -9.70
CA LEU A 548 -4.36 -17.68 -8.50
C LEU A 548 -3.27 -17.28 -7.50
N PRO A 549 -3.41 -16.15 -6.78
CA PRO A 549 -2.42 -15.69 -5.81
C PRO A 549 -2.45 -16.50 -4.49
N ILE A 550 -2.02 -17.77 -4.54
CA ILE A 550 -2.03 -18.70 -3.39
C ILE A 550 -0.65 -18.86 -2.74
N PRO A 551 -0.57 -19.12 -1.41
CA PRO A 551 0.69 -19.41 -0.73
C PRO A 551 1.46 -20.55 -1.40
N GLY A 552 2.79 -20.38 -1.55
CA GLY A 552 3.66 -21.36 -2.20
C GLY A 552 3.75 -21.21 -3.73
N SER A 553 2.85 -20.46 -4.36
CA SER A 553 2.90 -20.11 -5.80
C SER A 553 3.09 -21.31 -6.72
N PHE A 554 4.10 -21.30 -7.60
CA PHE A 554 4.36 -22.37 -8.57
C PHE A 554 4.63 -23.74 -7.95
N ASN A 555 5.07 -23.82 -6.70
CA ASN A 555 5.15 -25.08 -5.96
C ASN A 555 3.75 -25.69 -5.76
N ALA A 556 2.80 -24.86 -5.34
CA ALA A 556 1.40 -25.26 -5.18
C ALA A 556 0.72 -25.51 -6.54
N TYR A 557 1.02 -24.71 -7.57
CA TYR A 557 0.52 -24.95 -8.92
C TYR A 557 1.02 -26.28 -9.51
N GLY A 558 2.24 -26.72 -9.18
CA GLY A 558 2.77 -28.03 -9.58
C GLY A 558 1.90 -29.19 -9.06
N THR A 559 1.55 -29.15 -7.78
CA THR A 559 0.63 -30.13 -7.15
C THR A 559 -0.75 -30.10 -7.82
N ARG A 560 -1.25 -28.89 -8.10
CA ARG A 560 -2.62 -28.66 -8.57
C ARG A 560 -2.83 -28.95 -10.05
N PHE A 561 -1.90 -28.56 -10.91
CA PHE A 561 -2.06 -28.60 -12.37
C PHE A 561 -1.29 -29.71 -13.05
N VAL A 562 -0.34 -30.36 -12.36
CA VAL A 562 0.47 -31.44 -12.94
C VAL A 562 0.19 -32.76 -12.23
N ASP A 563 0.73 -32.94 -11.02
CA ASP A 563 0.69 -34.16 -10.22
C ASP A 563 1.16 -33.81 -8.80
N PRO A 564 0.55 -34.31 -7.71
CA PRO A 564 1.04 -34.08 -6.35
C PRO A 564 2.51 -34.47 -6.12
N ALA A 565 3.00 -35.52 -6.79
CA ALA A 565 4.41 -35.90 -6.75
C ALA A 565 5.33 -34.92 -7.49
N PHE A 566 4.82 -34.28 -8.55
CA PHE A 566 5.56 -33.24 -9.26
C PHE A 566 5.69 -31.99 -8.37
N GLY A 567 4.59 -31.57 -7.73
CA GLY A 567 4.61 -30.46 -6.77
C GLY A 567 5.51 -30.74 -5.55
N PHE A 568 5.54 -31.98 -5.04
CA PHE A 568 6.49 -32.41 -4.00
C PHE A 568 7.94 -32.25 -4.44
N ALA A 569 8.31 -32.79 -5.61
CA ALA A 569 9.67 -32.69 -6.14
C ALA A 569 10.09 -31.24 -6.40
N LEU A 570 9.19 -30.44 -7.00
CA LEU A 570 9.39 -29.02 -7.24
C LEU A 570 9.62 -28.22 -5.94
N SER A 571 8.85 -28.52 -4.90
CA SER A 571 8.99 -27.82 -3.61
C SER A 571 10.33 -28.12 -2.93
N TRP A 572 10.79 -29.38 -2.94
CA TRP A 572 12.10 -29.74 -2.38
C TRP A 572 13.27 -29.21 -3.22
N ASN A 573 13.15 -29.23 -4.54
CA ASN A 573 14.10 -28.62 -5.45
C ASN A 573 14.24 -27.11 -5.23
N TYR A 574 13.11 -26.41 -5.11
CA TYR A 574 13.12 -24.96 -4.87
C TYR A 574 13.62 -24.59 -3.47
N TRP A 575 13.33 -25.42 -2.47
CA TRP A 575 13.95 -25.26 -1.15
C TRP A 575 15.47 -25.46 -1.20
N LEU A 576 15.93 -26.55 -1.84
CA LEU A 576 17.34 -26.90 -1.95
C LEU A 576 18.13 -25.83 -2.72
N ASN A 577 17.53 -25.29 -3.78
CA ASN A 577 18.03 -24.14 -4.52
C ASN A 577 18.41 -23.01 -3.55
N TRP A 578 17.44 -22.49 -2.80
CA TRP A 578 17.67 -21.33 -1.95
C TRP A 578 18.59 -21.60 -0.76
N VAL A 579 18.51 -22.74 -0.08
CA VAL A 579 19.44 -23.01 1.03
C VAL A 579 20.88 -23.12 0.53
N SER A 580 21.08 -23.60 -0.72
CA SER A 580 22.39 -23.64 -1.38
C SER A 580 22.87 -22.26 -1.83
N THR A 581 21.97 -21.43 -2.40
CA THR A 581 22.27 -20.04 -2.75
C THR A 581 22.70 -19.22 -1.53
N VAL A 582 21.97 -19.35 -0.41
CA VAL A 582 22.29 -18.61 0.83
C VAL A 582 23.63 -19.10 1.40
N ALA A 583 23.93 -20.41 1.29
CA ALA A 583 25.22 -20.96 1.72
C ALA A 583 26.37 -20.43 0.86
N TYR A 584 26.17 -20.31 -0.46
CA TYR A 584 27.12 -19.68 -1.36
C TYR A 584 27.37 -18.21 -0.99
N GLU A 585 26.29 -17.43 -0.80
CA GLU A 585 26.38 -15.99 -0.48
C GLU A 585 27.07 -15.73 0.87
N ALA A 586 26.85 -16.60 1.87
CA ALA A 586 27.58 -16.58 3.15
C ALA A 586 29.08 -16.73 2.98
N GLY A 587 29.51 -17.39 1.91
CA GLY A 587 30.91 -17.43 1.53
C GLY A 587 31.35 -16.25 0.66
N ALA A 588 30.55 -15.86 -0.33
CA ALA A 588 30.88 -14.81 -1.28
C ALA A 588 31.06 -13.43 -0.63
N VAL A 589 30.35 -13.14 0.48
CA VAL A 589 30.40 -11.86 1.19
C VAL A 589 31.80 -11.50 1.70
N ALA A 590 32.66 -12.50 1.93
CA ALA A 590 34.01 -12.25 2.43
C ALA A 590 34.92 -11.56 1.39
N ILE A 591 34.62 -11.71 0.09
CA ILE A 591 35.42 -11.13 -1.00
C ILE A 591 35.38 -9.60 -1.00
N PRO A 592 34.22 -8.92 -1.00
CA PRO A 592 34.22 -7.46 -0.90
C PRO A 592 34.73 -6.96 0.46
N ILE A 593 34.65 -7.78 1.53
CA ILE A 593 35.14 -7.38 2.86
C ILE A 593 36.66 -7.50 2.99
N SER A 594 37.27 -8.48 2.32
CA SER A 594 38.73 -8.66 2.32
C SER A 594 39.45 -7.46 1.70
N TYR A 595 38.76 -6.67 0.87
CA TYR A 595 39.24 -5.38 0.38
C TYR A 595 39.62 -4.39 1.51
N TRP A 596 38.87 -4.38 2.62
CA TRP A 596 39.19 -3.55 3.79
C TRP A 596 39.90 -4.30 4.90
N LEU A 597 39.56 -5.59 5.10
CA LEU A 597 40.00 -6.38 6.25
C LEU A 597 40.57 -7.74 5.80
N PRO A 598 41.72 -7.75 5.08
CA PRO A 598 42.29 -8.97 4.51
C PRO A 598 42.79 -9.98 5.55
N GLN A 599 43.02 -9.53 6.80
CA GLN A 599 43.57 -10.34 7.89
C GLN A 599 42.50 -11.09 8.72
N VAL A 600 41.21 -10.81 8.49
CA VAL A 600 40.11 -11.40 9.27
C VAL A 600 39.72 -12.75 8.69
N ASN A 601 39.55 -13.76 9.55
CA ASN A 601 39.16 -15.10 9.11
C ASN A 601 37.80 -15.07 8.40
N PHE A 602 37.77 -15.62 7.19
CA PHE A 602 36.59 -15.79 6.34
C PHE A 602 35.35 -16.32 7.08
N ALA A 603 35.53 -17.23 8.03
CA ALA A 603 34.45 -17.82 8.82
C ALA A 603 33.64 -16.80 9.62
N VAL A 604 34.31 -15.76 10.13
CA VAL A 604 33.68 -14.72 10.96
C VAL A 604 32.61 -13.98 10.15
N TRP A 605 32.87 -13.72 8.87
CA TRP A 605 31.96 -12.99 8.00
C TRP A 605 30.73 -13.81 7.62
N GLY A 606 30.90 -15.09 7.28
CA GLY A 606 29.77 -15.97 6.97
C GLY A 606 28.82 -16.17 8.15
N ILE A 607 29.36 -16.36 9.36
CA ILE A 607 28.56 -16.47 10.59
C ILE A 607 27.84 -15.16 10.90
N SER A 608 28.56 -14.03 10.82
CA SER A 608 28.00 -12.70 11.08
C SER A 608 26.86 -12.37 10.11
N LEU A 609 27.04 -12.72 8.82
CA LEU A 609 26.00 -12.58 7.81
C LEU A 609 24.75 -13.38 8.16
N MET A 610 24.91 -14.65 8.55
CA MET A 610 23.78 -15.50 8.92
C MET A 610 23.02 -14.98 10.14
N VAL A 611 23.71 -14.45 11.15
CA VAL A 611 23.07 -13.79 12.30
C VAL A 611 22.24 -12.59 11.85
N ILE A 612 22.79 -11.73 10.99
CA ILE A 612 22.09 -10.56 10.45
C ILE A 612 20.84 -10.99 9.65
N VAL A 613 21.01 -11.95 8.74
CA VAL A 613 19.96 -12.41 7.83
C VAL A 613 18.82 -13.09 8.57
N VAL A 614 19.12 -13.94 9.56
CA VAL A 614 18.10 -14.54 10.43
C VAL A 614 17.38 -13.46 11.23
N THR A 615 18.12 -12.49 11.77
CA THR A 615 17.53 -11.37 12.52
C THR A 615 16.55 -10.57 11.66
N ILE A 616 16.93 -10.22 10.41
CA ILE A 616 16.06 -9.53 9.46
C ILE A 616 14.79 -10.35 9.17
N ASN A 617 14.94 -11.66 8.97
CA ASN A 617 13.82 -12.57 8.67
C ASN A 617 12.92 -12.88 9.88
N CYS A 618 13.40 -12.63 11.11
CA CYS A 618 12.60 -12.68 12.35
C CYS A 618 11.71 -11.45 12.54
N ILE A 619 11.94 -10.35 11.81
CA ILE A 619 11.09 -9.16 11.83
C ILE A 619 9.75 -9.45 11.12
N THR A 620 8.72 -8.64 11.38
CA THR A 620 7.45 -8.70 10.63
C THR A 620 7.68 -8.64 9.10
N VAL A 621 6.81 -9.27 8.32
CA VAL A 621 6.81 -9.25 6.84
C VAL A 621 6.94 -7.82 6.25
N ARG A 622 6.32 -6.83 6.91
CA ARG A 622 6.44 -5.41 6.55
C ARG A 622 7.86 -4.87 6.71
N GLY A 623 8.55 -5.23 7.79
CA GLY A 623 9.92 -4.83 8.05
C GLY A 623 10.92 -5.44 7.06
N TYR A 624 10.76 -6.73 6.73
CA TYR A 624 11.50 -7.36 5.64
C TYR A 624 11.27 -6.61 4.31
N GLY A 625 10.01 -6.33 3.96
CA GLY A 625 9.69 -5.64 2.71
C GLY A 625 10.24 -4.21 2.60
N GLU A 626 10.38 -3.48 3.71
CA GLU A 626 11.04 -2.17 3.74
C GLU A 626 12.57 -2.29 3.68
N ALA A 627 13.16 -3.28 4.35
CA ALA A 627 14.61 -3.53 4.25
C ALA A 627 15.04 -3.86 2.82
N GLU A 628 14.32 -4.78 2.15
CA GLU A 628 14.59 -5.13 0.76
C GLU A 628 14.39 -3.97 -0.20
N PHE A 629 13.42 -3.08 0.07
CA PHE A 629 13.25 -1.87 -0.72
C PHE A 629 14.52 -1.00 -0.72
N TRP A 630 15.10 -0.76 0.45
CA TRP A 630 16.32 0.05 0.57
C TRP A 630 17.54 -0.64 -0.04
N PHE A 631 17.72 -1.94 0.22
CA PHE A 631 18.83 -2.69 -0.38
C PHE A 631 18.75 -2.73 -1.92
N ALA A 632 17.57 -2.97 -2.47
CA ALA A 632 17.35 -2.96 -3.91
C ALA A 632 17.59 -1.56 -4.52
N LEU A 633 17.20 -0.49 -3.83
CA LEU A 633 17.44 0.88 -4.30
C LEU A 633 18.94 1.20 -4.39
N ILE A 634 19.71 0.86 -3.35
CA ILE A 634 21.18 1.04 -3.33
C ILE A 634 21.83 0.31 -4.51
N LYS A 635 21.43 -0.94 -4.75
CA LYS A 635 21.93 -1.78 -5.84
C LYS A 635 21.65 -1.20 -7.22
N ILE A 636 20.41 -0.78 -7.47
CA ILE A 636 20.03 -0.19 -8.76
C ILE A 636 20.83 1.08 -9.01
N MET A 637 20.96 1.96 -8.02
CA MET A 637 21.75 3.19 -8.16
C MET A 637 23.21 2.88 -8.48
N ALA A 638 23.80 1.89 -7.80
CA ALA A 638 25.17 1.47 -8.04
C ALA A 638 25.39 0.88 -9.45
N ILE A 639 24.46 0.07 -9.95
CA ILE A 639 24.52 -0.46 -11.33
C ILE A 639 24.36 0.66 -12.36
N CYS A 640 23.43 1.60 -12.14
CA CYS A 640 23.29 2.76 -13.02
C CYS A 640 24.57 3.61 -13.04
N MET A 641 25.17 3.87 -11.88
CA MET A 641 26.45 4.57 -11.77
C MET A 641 27.57 3.80 -12.47
N PHE A 642 27.64 2.48 -12.28
CA PHE A 642 28.60 1.62 -12.97
C PHE A 642 28.45 1.69 -14.49
N ILE A 643 27.23 1.63 -15.02
CA ILE A 643 26.97 1.72 -16.47
C ILE A 643 27.48 3.06 -17.01
N ILE A 644 27.19 4.17 -16.33
CA ILE A 644 27.63 5.51 -16.75
C ILE A 644 29.16 5.61 -16.73
N VAL A 645 29.79 5.25 -15.61
CA VAL A 645 31.25 5.33 -15.47
C VAL A 645 31.93 4.36 -16.42
N GLY A 646 31.42 3.15 -16.57
CA GLY A 646 31.95 2.15 -17.48
C GLY A 646 31.88 2.59 -18.95
N ILE A 647 30.79 3.23 -19.39
CA ILE A 647 30.72 3.82 -20.74
C ILE A 647 31.79 4.90 -20.92
N ALA A 648 31.95 5.79 -19.93
CA ALA A 648 32.96 6.85 -19.98
C ALA A 648 34.40 6.30 -19.99
N VAL A 649 34.68 5.25 -19.22
CA VAL A 649 35.97 4.55 -19.24
C VAL A 649 36.19 3.87 -20.59
N ALA A 650 35.22 3.11 -21.09
CA ALA A 650 35.33 2.42 -22.37
C ALA A 650 35.57 3.39 -23.55
N ALA A 651 34.97 4.57 -23.49
CA ALA A 651 35.14 5.66 -24.47
C ALA A 651 36.39 6.53 -24.22
N GLY A 652 37.21 6.24 -23.20
CA GLY A 652 38.42 7.01 -22.87
C GLY A 652 38.18 8.39 -22.24
N GLY A 653 36.94 8.73 -21.89
CA GLY A 653 36.58 9.96 -21.18
C GLY A 653 37.00 9.95 -19.69
N LEU A 654 37.22 8.77 -19.10
CA LEU A 654 37.77 8.56 -17.76
C LEU A 654 38.89 7.50 -17.82
N GLY A 655 39.91 7.63 -16.97
CA GLY A 655 41.04 6.67 -16.93
C GLY A 655 42.10 6.85 -18.02
N GLY A 656 41.90 7.76 -18.98
CA GLY A 656 42.92 8.17 -19.97
C GLY A 656 43.22 7.16 -21.08
N HIS A 657 42.50 6.03 -21.15
CA HIS A 657 42.67 4.99 -22.17
C HIS A 657 41.37 4.74 -22.93
N HIS A 658 41.37 4.90 -24.25
CA HIS A 658 40.21 4.61 -25.10
C HIS A 658 40.18 3.12 -25.48
N TYR A 659 39.40 2.32 -24.76
CA TYR A 659 39.30 0.87 -24.98
C TYR A 659 38.56 0.48 -26.26
N GLY A 660 37.41 1.11 -26.55
CA GLY A 660 36.55 0.69 -27.67
C GLY A 660 36.24 -0.83 -27.63
N PHE A 661 36.51 -1.55 -28.73
CA PHE A 661 36.36 -3.01 -28.83
C PHE A 661 37.71 -3.76 -28.76
N GLU A 662 38.75 -3.15 -28.19
CA GLU A 662 40.07 -3.77 -28.11
C GLU A 662 40.05 -5.11 -27.36
N MET A 663 39.42 -5.15 -26.18
CA MET A 663 39.31 -6.37 -25.37
C MET A 663 38.51 -7.49 -26.06
N TRP A 664 37.66 -7.16 -27.03
CA TRP A 664 36.91 -8.13 -27.84
C TRP A 664 37.76 -8.79 -28.93
N ARG A 665 38.91 -8.20 -29.26
CA ARG A 665 39.89 -8.72 -30.23
C ARG A 665 41.16 -9.23 -29.55
N TYR A 666 41.20 -9.18 -28.22
CA TYR A 666 42.35 -9.54 -27.41
C TYR A 666 42.53 -11.07 -27.36
N LYS A 667 43.68 -11.56 -27.84
CA LYS A 667 44.06 -12.99 -27.86
C LYS A 667 42.95 -13.90 -28.41
N LYS A 668 42.34 -14.73 -27.56
CA LYS A 668 41.29 -15.70 -27.93
C LYS A 668 39.87 -15.13 -27.82
N ALA A 669 39.71 -13.84 -27.48
CA ALA A 669 38.41 -13.16 -27.49
C ALA A 669 37.85 -13.08 -28.93
N PRO A 670 36.51 -13.02 -29.11
CA PRO A 670 35.49 -12.94 -28.06
C PRO A 670 35.06 -14.29 -27.47
N PHE A 671 35.54 -15.43 -28.00
CA PHE A 671 35.15 -16.79 -27.60
C PHE A 671 36.37 -17.66 -27.24
N VAL A 672 36.81 -17.60 -25.98
CA VAL A 672 38.08 -18.23 -25.53
C VAL A 672 38.10 -19.74 -25.74
N SER A 673 36.97 -20.40 -25.47
CA SER A 673 36.76 -21.85 -25.64
C SER A 673 35.72 -22.16 -26.72
N GLY A 674 35.58 -21.27 -27.72
CA GLY A 674 34.55 -21.37 -28.75
C GLY A 674 33.14 -21.45 -28.14
N PHE A 675 32.26 -22.26 -28.76
CA PHE A 675 30.89 -22.44 -28.26
C PHE A 675 30.83 -23.13 -26.89
N GLY A 676 31.81 -23.95 -26.53
CA GLY A 676 31.90 -24.58 -25.20
C GLY A 676 32.00 -23.56 -24.06
N GLY A 677 32.62 -22.40 -24.33
CA GLY A 677 32.66 -21.28 -23.38
C GLY A 677 31.28 -20.68 -23.08
N VAL A 678 30.40 -20.60 -24.09
CA VAL A 678 29.01 -20.16 -23.90
C VAL A 678 28.27 -21.15 -22.99
N LEU A 679 28.41 -22.45 -23.25
CA LEU A 679 27.75 -23.50 -22.48
C LEU A 679 28.18 -23.50 -21.01
N ASN A 680 29.48 -23.33 -20.74
CA ASN A 680 30.01 -23.24 -19.38
C ASN A 680 29.49 -22.00 -18.63
N THR A 681 29.27 -20.90 -19.36
CA THR A 681 28.80 -19.64 -18.77
C THR A 681 27.33 -19.68 -18.36
N PHE A 682 26.54 -20.64 -18.85
CA PHE A 682 25.14 -20.75 -18.46
C PHE A 682 24.93 -21.04 -16.98
N ILE A 683 25.81 -21.79 -16.33
CA ILE A 683 25.70 -22.05 -14.88
C ILE A 683 25.75 -20.71 -14.13
N GLN A 684 26.75 -19.88 -14.47
CA GLN A 684 26.94 -18.57 -13.85
C GLN A 684 25.82 -17.59 -14.20
N ALA A 685 25.39 -17.55 -15.46
CA ALA A 685 24.29 -16.68 -15.89
C ALA A 685 22.96 -17.07 -15.23
N GLY A 686 22.67 -18.38 -15.17
CA GLY A 686 21.49 -18.92 -14.49
C GLY A 686 21.50 -18.64 -13.00
N PHE A 687 22.62 -18.89 -12.33
CA PHE A 687 22.82 -18.55 -10.91
C PHE A 687 22.62 -17.04 -10.66
N SER A 688 23.26 -16.20 -11.47
CA SER A 688 23.26 -14.75 -11.27
C SER A 688 21.91 -14.08 -11.50
N MET A 689 21.01 -14.71 -12.25
CA MET A 689 19.70 -14.15 -12.58
C MET A 689 18.52 -14.87 -11.90
N GLN A 690 18.78 -15.73 -10.92
CA GLN A 690 17.76 -16.36 -10.06
C GLN A 690 17.08 -15.37 -9.12
N GLY A 691 15.89 -15.71 -8.59
CA GLY A 691 15.16 -14.88 -7.65
C GLY A 691 14.05 -14.02 -8.25
N SER A 692 13.91 -14.02 -9.58
CA SER A 692 12.85 -13.26 -10.26
C SER A 692 11.47 -13.89 -10.01
N GLU A 693 11.44 -15.22 -9.85
CA GLU A 693 10.26 -16.01 -9.49
C GLU A 693 9.76 -15.78 -8.05
N LEU A 694 10.53 -15.08 -7.20
CA LEU A 694 10.10 -14.66 -5.87
C LEU A 694 8.82 -13.81 -5.93
N VAL A 695 8.58 -13.12 -7.05
CA VAL A 695 7.33 -12.40 -7.34
C VAL A 695 6.09 -13.30 -7.18
N GLY A 696 6.20 -14.58 -7.53
CA GLY A 696 5.14 -15.56 -7.35
C GLY A 696 4.93 -15.90 -5.88
N VAL A 697 6.00 -16.14 -5.13
CA VAL A 697 5.93 -16.49 -3.69
C VAL A 697 5.31 -15.36 -2.88
N VAL A 698 5.67 -14.11 -3.17
CA VAL A 698 5.10 -12.93 -2.50
C VAL A 698 3.71 -12.55 -3.02
N ALA A 699 3.21 -13.18 -4.10
CA ALA A 699 1.89 -12.87 -4.64
C ALA A 699 0.76 -13.15 -3.63
N ALA A 700 0.91 -14.19 -2.81
CA ALA A 700 -0.04 -14.55 -1.76
C ALA A 700 -0.06 -13.54 -0.59
N GLU A 701 1.06 -12.86 -0.36
CA GLU A 701 1.25 -11.86 0.70
C GLU A 701 1.06 -10.41 0.19
N SER A 702 0.82 -10.28 -1.13
CA SER A 702 0.54 -9.03 -1.82
C SER A 702 -0.84 -8.50 -1.44
N GLN A 703 -0.89 -7.20 -1.15
CA GLN A 703 -2.16 -6.52 -0.93
C GLN A 703 -3.02 -6.48 -2.19
N ARG A 704 -2.46 -6.41 -3.42
CA ARG A 704 -3.22 -6.26 -4.68
C ARG A 704 -2.62 -7.11 -5.81
N PRO A 705 -2.69 -8.44 -5.74
CA PRO A 705 -1.98 -9.32 -6.68
C PRO A 705 -2.37 -9.06 -8.15
N ALA A 706 -3.65 -8.85 -8.48
CA ALA A 706 -4.07 -8.70 -9.88
C ALA A 706 -3.51 -7.45 -10.58
N LYS A 707 -3.20 -6.37 -9.84
CA LYS A 707 -2.58 -5.15 -10.41
C LYS A 707 -1.07 -5.15 -10.26
N LEU A 708 -0.57 -5.67 -9.14
CA LEU A 708 0.84 -5.54 -8.77
C LEU A 708 1.72 -6.61 -9.42
N ILE A 709 1.23 -7.84 -9.55
CA ILE A 709 2.00 -8.93 -10.16
C ILE A 709 2.25 -8.67 -11.64
N PRO A 710 1.26 -8.34 -12.50
CA PRO A 710 1.54 -8.02 -13.91
C PRO A 710 2.50 -6.86 -14.10
N ARG A 711 2.40 -5.83 -13.25
CA ARG A 711 3.30 -4.68 -13.30
C ARG A 711 4.72 -5.06 -12.89
N ALA A 712 4.88 -5.84 -11.82
CA ALA A 712 6.17 -6.34 -11.38
C ALA A 712 6.81 -7.23 -12.46
N THR A 713 6.07 -8.20 -13.00
CA THR A 713 6.50 -9.07 -14.10
C THR A 713 7.05 -8.27 -15.28
N ARG A 714 6.31 -7.28 -15.77
CA ARG A 714 6.77 -6.44 -16.89
C ARG A 714 8.03 -5.64 -16.55
N GLN A 715 8.15 -5.11 -15.34
CA GLN A 715 9.31 -4.31 -14.94
C GLN A 715 10.57 -5.15 -14.74
N ILE A 716 10.44 -6.36 -14.19
CA ILE A 716 11.55 -7.28 -13.93
C ILE A 716 12.27 -7.63 -15.23
N VAL A 717 11.52 -8.06 -16.24
CA VAL A 717 12.09 -8.53 -17.53
C VAL A 717 12.99 -7.48 -18.17
N PHE A 718 12.46 -6.28 -18.42
CA PHE A 718 13.23 -5.25 -19.13
C PHE A 718 14.43 -4.78 -18.32
N ARG A 719 14.28 -4.65 -17.00
CA ARG A 719 15.35 -4.14 -16.13
C ARG A 719 16.47 -5.15 -15.95
N LEU A 720 16.15 -6.43 -15.76
CA LEU A 720 17.17 -7.48 -15.62
C LEU A 720 17.95 -7.66 -16.92
N ALA A 721 17.28 -7.67 -18.06
CA ALA A 721 17.95 -7.73 -19.35
C ALA A 721 18.93 -6.56 -19.52
N ILE A 722 18.50 -5.33 -19.22
CA ILE A 722 19.38 -4.16 -19.31
C ILE A 722 20.53 -4.25 -18.30
N PHE A 723 20.25 -4.43 -17.01
CA PHE A 723 21.28 -4.39 -15.97
C PHE A 723 22.34 -5.48 -16.13
N PHE A 724 21.95 -6.71 -16.47
CA PHE A 724 22.89 -7.80 -16.60
C PHE A 724 23.63 -7.78 -17.94
N VAL A 725 22.89 -7.72 -19.07
CA VAL A 725 23.50 -7.79 -20.40
C VAL A 725 24.38 -6.57 -20.65
N LEU A 726 23.93 -5.36 -20.29
CA LEU A 726 24.71 -4.14 -20.49
C LEU A 726 25.94 -4.08 -19.58
N SER A 727 25.82 -4.51 -18.31
CA SER A 727 26.98 -4.54 -17.41
C SER A 727 28.03 -5.53 -17.90
N VAL A 728 27.61 -6.74 -18.30
CA VAL A 728 28.52 -7.76 -18.87
C VAL A 728 29.18 -7.26 -20.16
N PHE A 729 28.41 -6.59 -21.02
CA PHE A 729 28.95 -5.96 -22.22
C PHE A 729 30.04 -4.94 -21.91
N ILE A 730 29.75 -3.99 -21.00
CA ILE A 730 30.69 -2.93 -20.58
C ILE A 730 31.95 -3.54 -19.95
N MET A 731 31.81 -4.51 -19.05
CA MET A 731 32.97 -5.19 -18.46
C MET A 731 33.82 -5.86 -19.53
N GLY A 732 33.18 -6.50 -20.51
CA GLY A 732 33.86 -7.12 -21.65
C GLY A 732 34.56 -6.15 -22.59
N LEU A 733 34.22 -4.85 -22.57
CA LEU A 733 34.95 -3.81 -23.31
C LEU A 733 36.24 -3.37 -22.60
N ILE A 734 36.25 -3.42 -21.26
CA ILE A 734 37.28 -2.76 -20.43
C ILE A 734 38.27 -3.76 -19.84
N ILE A 735 37.81 -4.95 -19.45
CA ILE A 735 38.61 -5.93 -18.72
C ILE A 735 38.99 -7.08 -19.64
N PRO A 736 40.29 -7.43 -19.74
CA PRO A 736 40.71 -8.60 -20.51
C PRO A 736 40.23 -9.89 -19.83
N TYR A 737 39.87 -10.91 -20.62
CA TYR A 737 39.30 -12.15 -20.09
C TYR A 737 40.24 -12.96 -19.19
N ASP A 738 41.55 -12.72 -19.28
CA ASP A 738 42.62 -13.38 -18.53
C ASP A 738 43.25 -12.45 -17.47
N ASP A 739 42.55 -11.38 -17.07
CA ASP A 739 42.99 -10.52 -15.98
C ASP A 739 43.18 -11.37 -14.69
N PRO A 740 44.35 -11.32 -14.04
CA PRO A 740 44.65 -12.16 -12.88
C PRO A 740 43.75 -11.87 -11.67
N GLN A 741 43.04 -10.73 -11.65
CA GLN A 741 42.09 -10.39 -10.60
C GLN A 741 40.70 -11.02 -10.82
N LEU A 742 40.40 -11.55 -12.01
CA LEU A 742 39.07 -12.06 -12.39
C LEU A 742 38.77 -13.51 -11.99
N ILE A 743 39.77 -14.33 -11.63
CA ILE A 743 39.67 -15.81 -11.62
C ILE A 743 40.63 -16.39 -10.53
N ASN A 744 40.36 -17.38 -9.66
CA ASN A 744 39.41 -18.51 -9.55
C ASN A 744 38.95 -18.66 -8.08
N MET A 745 37.64 -18.84 -7.83
CA MET A 745 37.12 -19.25 -6.50
C MET A 745 37.46 -20.71 -6.13
N ASP A 746 38.04 -21.48 -7.06
CA ASP A 746 38.44 -22.88 -6.82
C ASP A 746 39.60 -23.01 -5.81
N SER A 747 40.34 -21.93 -5.56
CA SER A 747 41.41 -21.85 -4.57
C SER A 747 40.84 -21.16 -3.33
N GLY A 748 40.43 -21.92 -2.31
CA GLY A 748 39.75 -21.39 -1.13
C GLY A 748 40.57 -20.46 -0.21
N ASN A 749 41.47 -19.60 -0.73
CA ASN A 749 42.25 -18.65 0.08
C ASN A 749 42.93 -17.46 -0.65
N ASP A 750 42.49 -17.02 -1.84
CA ASP A 750 43.20 -15.93 -2.53
C ASP A 750 42.70 -14.52 -2.15
N SER A 751 43.44 -13.86 -1.25
CA SER A 751 43.28 -12.47 -0.79
C SER A 751 43.55 -11.39 -1.87
N GLY A 752 43.38 -11.71 -3.15
CA GLY A 752 43.63 -10.81 -4.29
C GLY A 752 42.51 -10.74 -5.35
N VAL A 753 41.42 -11.50 -5.18
CA VAL A 753 40.27 -11.48 -6.11
C VAL A 753 39.45 -10.21 -5.88
N ILE A 754 39.19 -9.46 -6.96
CA ILE A 754 38.43 -8.22 -6.92
C ILE A 754 37.25 -8.33 -7.89
N SER A 755 36.10 -7.80 -7.50
CA SER A 755 34.94 -7.72 -8.40
C SER A 755 35.29 -6.99 -9.71
N PRO A 756 34.87 -7.51 -10.88
CA PRO A 756 34.89 -6.79 -12.15
C PRO A 756 34.36 -5.35 -12.05
N PHE A 757 33.32 -5.12 -11.23
CA PHE A 757 32.76 -3.78 -11.04
C PHE A 757 33.77 -2.84 -10.39
N THR A 758 34.44 -3.32 -9.33
CA THR A 758 35.50 -2.58 -8.64
C THR A 758 36.71 -2.33 -9.54
N ILE A 759 37.10 -3.29 -10.40
CA ILE A 759 38.19 -3.13 -11.38
C ILE A 759 37.92 -1.96 -12.32
N VAL A 760 36.69 -1.81 -12.83
CA VAL A 760 36.35 -0.68 -13.72
C VAL A 760 36.48 0.67 -13.01
N PHE A 761 36.06 0.79 -11.75
CA PHE A 761 36.23 2.04 -10.98
C PHE A 761 37.69 2.37 -10.68
N LEU A 762 38.51 1.35 -10.40
CA LEU A 762 39.95 1.52 -10.24
C LEU A 762 40.59 2.00 -11.55
N LYS A 763 40.22 1.39 -12.69
CA LYS A 763 40.66 1.83 -14.03
C LYS A 763 40.15 3.23 -14.40
N ALA A 764 39.03 3.68 -13.84
CA ALA A 764 38.53 5.05 -14.00
C ALA A 764 39.36 6.10 -13.22
N GLY A 765 40.23 5.68 -12.31
CA GLY A 765 40.97 6.57 -11.39
C GLY A 765 40.11 7.12 -10.25
N ILE A 766 38.96 6.51 -9.96
CA ILE A 766 38.02 6.98 -8.91
C ILE A 766 38.13 6.05 -7.70
N GLU A 767 39.21 6.17 -6.95
CA GLU A 767 39.48 5.32 -5.77
C GLU A 767 38.35 5.32 -4.73
N PRO A 768 37.71 6.46 -4.37
CA PRO A 768 36.55 6.46 -3.47
C PRO A 768 35.37 5.62 -3.97
N ALA A 769 35.17 5.52 -5.29
CA ALA A 769 34.07 4.74 -5.86
C ALA A 769 34.28 3.23 -5.75
N ALA A 770 35.53 2.77 -5.68
CA ALA A 770 35.86 1.37 -5.42
C ALA A 770 35.41 0.94 -4.01
N HIS A 771 35.63 1.78 -2.99
CA HIS A 771 35.10 1.53 -1.63
C HIS A 771 33.58 1.48 -1.61
N ILE A 772 32.91 2.40 -2.32
CA ILE A 772 31.43 2.42 -2.40
C ILE A 772 30.93 1.14 -3.06
N MET A 773 31.56 0.67 -4.14
CA MET A 773 31.15 -0.54 -4.83
C MET A 773 31.27 -1.79 -3.94
N ASN A 774 32.38 -1.95 -3.22
CA ASN A 774 32.52 -3.06 -2.27
C ASN A 774 31.45 -2.98 -1.16
N ALA A 775 31.06 -1.79 -0.71
CA ALA A 775 29.99 -1.64 0.29
C ALA A 775 28.62 -2.04 -0.29
N VAL A 776 28.35 -1.65 -1.53
CA VAL A 776 27.16 -2.09 -2.27
C VAL A 776 27.14 -3.62 -2.38
N MET A 777 28.25 -4.26 -2.70
CA MET A 777 28.32 -5.72 -2.81
C MET A 777 27.99 -6.42 -1.49
N VAL A 778 28.51 -5.95 -0.35
CA VAL A 778 28.15 -6.50 0.97
C VAL A 778 26.65 -6.39 1.22
N THR A 779 26.07 -5.21 0.97
CA THR A 779 24.62 -5.02 1.12
C THR A 779 23.81 -5.87 0.13
N SER A 780 24.37 -6.16 -1.04
CA SER A 780 23.77 -7.02 -2.05
C SER A 780 23.70 -8.47 -1.59
N SER A 781 24.78 -9.00 -1.00
CA SER A 781 24.82 -10.34 -0.41
C SER A 781 23.87 -10.47 0.78
N ILE A 782 23.79 -9.47 1.67
CA ILE A 782 22.81 -9.45 2.78
C ILE A 782 21.37 -9.58 2.24
N SER A 783 21.04 -8.81 1.20
CA SER A 783 19.71 -8.82 0.59
C SER A 783 19.41 -10.12 -0.17
N ALA A 784 20.39 -10.68 -0.88
CA ALA A 784 20.23 -11.97 -1.56
C ALA A 784 20.03 -13.11 -0.56
N CYS A 785 20.83 -13.18 0.51
CA CYS A 785 20.66 -14.14 1.60
C CYS A 785 19.31 -13.99 2.29
N SER A 786 18.91 -12.75 2.57
CA SER A 786 17.63 -12.41 3.19
C SER A 786 16.45 -12.89 2.35
N SER A 787 16.47 -12.64 1.04
CA SER A 787 15.45 -13.08 0.09
C SER A 787 15.42 -14.60 -0.11
N GLY A 788 16.59 -15.23 -0.18
CA GLY A 788 16.67 -16.69 -0.30
C GLY A 788 16.17 -17.41 0.95
N LEU A 789 16.55 -16.93 2.14
CA LEU A 789 16.08 -17.51 3.39
C LEU A 789 14.57 -17.28 3.58
N TYR A 790 14.07 -16.12 3.16
CA TYR A 790 12.63 -15.84 3.08
C TYR A 790 11.91 -16.88 2.20
N ALA A 791 12.37 -17.09 0.97
CA ALA A 791 11.76 -18.02 0.03
C ALA A 791 11.81 -19.48 0.53
N ALA A 792 12.96 -19.91 1.04
CA ALA A 792 13.17 -21.25 1.58
C ALA A 792 12.22 -21.55 2.74
N CYS A 793 12.11 -20.64 3.72
CA CYS A 793 11.27 -20.89 4.89
C CYS A 793 9.77 -20.88 4.57
N ARG A 794 9.30 -20.04 3.62
CA ARG A 794 7.89 -20.07 3.16
C ARG A 794 7.59 -21.36 2.40
N THR A 795 8.53 -21.84 1.58
CA THR A 795 8.37 -23.09 0.83
C THR A 795 8.20 -24.27 1.79
N VAL A 796 9.07 -24.39 2.80
CA VAL A 796 9.00 -25.45 3.82
C VAL A 796 7.74 -25.34 4.68
N HIS A 797 7.35 -24.11 5.04
CA HIS A 797 6.12 -23.87 5.78
C HIS A 797 4.89 -24.38 5.01
N VAL A 798 4.79 -24.05 3.71
CA VAL A 798 3.69 -24.54 2.85
C VAL A 798 3.76 -26.05 2.67
N MET A 799 4.95 -26.64 2.49
CA MET A 799 5.12 -28.09 2.45
C MET A 799 4.61 -28.75 3.73
N ALA A 800 4.87 -28.17 4.90
CA ALA A 800 4.39 -28.71 6.17
C ALA A 800 2.85 -28.65 6.28
N MET A 801 2.24 -27.56 5.79
CA MET A 801 0.78 -27.43 5.71
C MET A 801 0.14 -28.46 4.76
N GLN A 802 0.84 -28.86 3.70
CA GLN A 802 0.40 -29.87 2.74
C GLN A 802 0.73 -31.31 3.17
N GLY A 803 1.35 -31.51 4.34
CA GLY A 803 1.78 -32.84 4.81
C GLY A 803 3.01 -33.40 4.08
N HIS A 804 3.73 -32.55 3.34
CA HIS A 804 4.98 -32.89 2.63
C HIS A 804 6.24 -32.67 3.49
N ALA A 805 6.11 -32.02 4.65
CA ALA A 805 7.18 -31.81 5.63
C ALA A 805 6.64 -31.96 7.08
N PRO A 806 7.51 -32.09 8.10
CA PRO A 806 7.09 -32.23 9.50
C PRO A 806 6.17 -31.09 9.96
N LYS A 807 5.06 -31.45 10.64
CA LYS A 807 4.01 -30.50 11.07
C LYS A 807 4.53 -29.32 11.90
N ILE A 808 5.61 -29.51 12.66
CA ILE A 808 6.24 -28.45 13.48
C ILE A 808 6.69 -27.24 12.64
N LEU A 809 7.12 -27.48 11.39
CA LEU A 809 7.57 -26.43 10.48
C LEU A 809 6.40 -25.60 9.91
N GLY A 810 5.16 -26.07 10.09
CA GLY A 810 3.93 -25.37 9.72
C GLY A 810 3.48 -24.31 10.73
N ARG A 811 4.12 -24.19 11.91
CA ARG A 811 3.71 -23.23 12.94
C ARG A 811 4.24 -21.81 12.65
N THR A 812 3.41 -20.79 12.91
CA THR A 812 3.81 -19.38 12.80
C THR A 812 3.76 -18.64 14.14
N THR A 813 4.53 -17.58 14.27
CA THR A 813 4.48 -16.69 15.44
C THR A 813 3.24 -15.80 15.40
N ARG A 814 2.90 -15.11 16.51
CA ARG A 814 1.82 -14.10 16.56
C ARG A 814 1.95 -12.98 15.52
N ARG A 815 3.14 -12.79 14.94
CA ARG A 815 3.44 -11.79 13.90
C ARG A 815 3.39 -12.37 12.47
N GLY A 816 2.96 -13.61 12.31
CA GLY A 816 2.85 -14.29 11.00
C GLY A 816 4.18 -14.79 10.42
N VAL A 817 5.23 -14.91 11.24
CA VAL A 817 6.56 -15.38 10.79
C VAL A 817 6.71 -16.89 11.08
N PRO A 818 7.06 -17.74 10.09
CA PRO A 818 7.24 -19.19 10.30
C PRO A 818 8.62 -19.50 10.93
N LEU A 819 8.77 -19.19 12.21
CA LEU A 819 10.06 -19.22 12.92
C LEU A 819 10.74 -20.61 12.91
N HIS A 820 9.98 -21.69 13.03
CA HIS A 820 10.54 -23.06 13.01
C HIS A 820 11.10 -23.42 11.65
N ALA A 821 10.38 -23.08 10.57
CA ALA A 821 10.88 -23.24 9.21
C ALA A 821 12.11 -22.36 8.94
N LEU A 822 12.12 -21.12 9.47
CA LEU A 822 13.24 -20.20 9.35
C LEU A 822 14.50 -20.76 10.01
N LEU A 823 14.40 -21.22 11.26
CA LEU A 823 15.53 -21.81 12.00
C LEU A 823 16.02 -23.11 11.33
N PHE A 824 15.10 -23.96 10.86
CA PHE A 824 15.46 -25.16 10.12
C PHE A 824 16.29 -24.82 8.86
N CYS A 825 15.82 -23.89 8.04
CA CYS A 825 16.56 -23.45 6.85
C CYS A 825 17.92 -22.84 7.22
N ALA A 826 17.98 -22.00 8.26
CA ALA A 826 19.22 -21.36 8.70
C ALA A 826 20.29 -22.38 9.16
N VAL A 827 19.88 -23.41 9.91
CA VAL A 827 20.78 -24.48 10.36
C VAL A 827 21.30 -25.28 9.16
N VAL A 828 20.42 -25.70 8.25
CA VAL A 828 20.83 -26.44 7.05
C VAL A 828 21.81 -25.62 6.21
N THR A 829 21.52 -24.34 5.99
CA THR A 829 22.41 -23.44 5.27
C THR A 829 23.77 -23.29 5.95
N LEU A 830 23.81 -23.14 7.28
CA LEU A 830 25.07 -23.08 8.03
C LEU A 830 25.88 -24.38 7.89
N CYS A 831 25.22 -25.55 7.92
CA CYS A 831 25.87 -26.83 7.68
C CYS A 831 26.44 -26.91 6.26
N LEU A 832 25.65 -26.56 5.24
CA LEU A 832 26.08 -26.53 3.84
C LEU A 832 27.28 -25.61 3.63
N TRP A 833 27.25 -24.42 4.23
CA TRP A 833 28.37 -23.48 4.17
C TRP A 833 29.59 -24.00 4.93
N ALA A 834 29.42 -24.63 6.10
CA ALA A 834 30.53 -25.14 6.90
C ALA A 834 31.32 -26.26 6.19
N PHE A 835 30.71 -27.00 5.25
CA PHE A 835 31.44 -27.96 4.41
C PHE A 835 32.56 -27.30 3.57
N ASN A 836 32.50 -25.98 3.33
CA ASN A 836 33.60 -25.26 2.67
C ASN A 836 34.93 -25.33 3.44
N PHE A 837 34.92 -25.47 4.78
CA PHE A 837 36.14 -25.60 5.59
C PHE A 837 36.85 -26.95 5.40
N VAL A 838 36.16 -27.94 4.82
CA VAL A 838 36.70 -29.27 4.58
C VAL A 838 37.07 -29.47 3.11
N GLY A 839 36.40 -28.77 2.19
CA GLY A 839 36.37 -29.10 0.76
C GLY A 839 37.28 -28.29 -0.18
N GLN A 840 38.28 -27.55 0.29
CA GLN A 840 39.24 -26.78 -0.54
C GLN A 840 38.59 -26.01 -1.72
N GLY A 841 37.46 -25.31 -1.52
CA GLY A 841 36.78 -24.55 -2.59
C GLY A 841 35.88 -25.36 -3.54
N ILE A 842 36.00 -26.69 -3.60
CA ILE A 842 35.15 -27.57 -4.43
C ILE A 842 33.66 -27.41 -4.06
N VAL A 843 33.38 -27.20 -2.78
CA VAL A 843 32.00 -27.03 -2.27
C VAL A 843 31.33 -25.78 -2.84
N PHE A 844 32.06 -24.70 -3.12
CA PHE A 844 31.50 -23.52 -3.80
C PHE A 844 31.03 -23.82 -5.22
N VAL A 845 31.79 -24.63 -5.96
CA VAL A 845 31.42 -25.06 -7.31
C VAL A 845 30.15 -25.90 -7.27
N PHE A 846 30.05 -26.83 -6.31
CA PHE A 846 28.83 -27.63 -6.12
C PHE A 846 27.63 -26.78 -5.70
N LEU A 847 27.78 -25.83 -4.76
CA LEU A 847 26.69 -24.94 -4.36
C LEU A 847 26.18 -24.10 -5.53
N THR A 848 27.10 -23.59 -6.36
CA THR A 848 26.74 -22.82 -7.57
C THR A 848 26.04 -23.71 -8.61
N GLY A 849 26.55 -24.92 -8.85
CA GLY A 849 25.97 -25.87 -9.80
C GLY A 849 24.58 -26.36 -9.39
N VAL A 850 24.43 -26.79 -8.13
CA VAL A 850 23.14 -27.20 -7.55
C VAL A 850 22.14 -26.05 -7.62
N SER A 851 22.51 -24.85 -7.19
CA SER A 851 21.65 -23.67 -7.27
C SER A 851 21.29 -23.34 -8.73
N GLY A 852 22.26 -23.32 -9.65
CA GLY A 852 22.07 -23.06 -11.07
C GLY A 852 21.02 -23.97 -11.71
N VAL A 853 21.24 -25.27 -11.60
CA VAL A 853 20.39 -26.31 -12.22
C VAL A 853 19.02 -26.37 -11.54
N ALA A 854 18.97 -26.23 -10.21
CA ALA A 854 17.70 -26.21 -9.49
C ALA A 854 16.83 -25.01 -9.91
N GLY A 855 17.44 -23.83 -10.12
CA GLY A 855 16.73 -22.65 -10.65
C GLY A 855 16.15 -22.90 -12.05
N TYR A 856 16.94 -23.51 -12.94
CA TYR A 856 16.46 -23.90 -14.27
C TYR A 856 15.33 -24.93 -14.22
N LEU A 857 15.39 -25.92 -13.32
CA LEU A 857 14.32 -26.88 -13.11
C LEU A 857 13.03 -26.22 -12.61
N ALA A 858 13.14 -25.25 -11.69
CA ALA A 858 12.00 -24.46 -11.24
C ALA A 858 11.38 -23.68 -12.41
N TRP A 859 12.18 -23.02 -13.25
CA TRP A 859 11.70 -22.30 -14.43
C TRP A 859 11.08 -23.22 -15.48
N ALA A 860 11.66 -24.39 -15.74
CA ALA A 860 11.08 -25.41 -16.62
C ALA A 860 9.74 -25.91 -16.07
N SER A 861 9.65 -26.09 -14.75
CA SER A 861 8.42 -26.51 -14.08
C SER A 861 7.31 -25.48 -14.19
N ILE A 862 7.62 -24.19 -14.06
CA ILE A 862 6.68 -23.09 -14.31
C ILE A 862 6.11 -23.17 -15.74
N CYS A 863 6.95 -23.43 -16.74
CA CYS A 863 6.50 -23.60 -18.13
C CYS A 863 5.54 -24.79 -18.28
N VAL A 864 5.86 -25.94 -17.69
CA VAL A 864 4.99 -27.14 -17.72
C VAL A 864 3.64 -26.86 -17.05
N VAL A 865 3.65 -26.21 -15.89
CA VAL A 865 2.46 -25.81 -15.15
C VAL A 865 1.59 -24.86 -15.98
N HIS A 866 2.18 -23.83 -16.59
CA HIS A 866 1.46 -22.84 -17.41
C HIS A 866 0.83 -23.46 -18.65
N ILE A 867 1.55 -24.35 -19.34
CA ILE A 867 1.02 -25.10 -20.49
C ILE A 867 -0.22 -25.91 -20.08
N ARG A 868 -0.13 -26.66 -18.97
CA ARG A 868 -1.26 -27.47 -18.50
C ARG A 868 -2.45 -26.63 -18.04
N PHE A 869 -2.20 -25.53 -17.33
CA PHE A 869 -3.22 -24.57 -16.94
C PHE A 869 -4.00 -24.05 -18.16
N ARG A 870 -3.31 -23.58 -19.19
CA ARG A 870 -3.94 -23.07 -20.42
C ARG A 870 -4.65 -24.14 -21.24
N MET A 871 -4.15 -25.38 -21.23
CA MET A 871 -4.83 -26.52 -21.85
C MET A 871 -6.13 -26.88 -21.12
N ALA A 872 -6.12 -26.87 -19.78
CA ALA A 872 -7.32 -27.09 -18.97
C ALA A 872 -8.34 -25.96 -19.15
N TRP A 873 -7.87 -24.70 -19.13
CA TRP A 873 -8.67 -23.49 -19.37
C TRP A 873 -9.52 -23.61 -20.64
N LYS A 874 -8.87 -23.93 -21.77
CA LYS A 874 -9.55 -24.13 -23.05
C LYS A 874 -10.48 -25.34 -23.04
N ARG A 875 -10.09 -26.43 -22.36
CA ARG A 875 -10.86 -27.69 -22.35
C ARG A 875 -12.13 -27.59 -21.49
N GLN A 876 -12.13 -26.73 -20.48
CA GLN A 876 -13.28 -26.49 -19.61
C GLN A 876 -14.22 -25.38 -20.12
N GLY A 877 -13.96 -24.84 -21.33
CA GLY A 877 -14.85 -23.89 -22.00
C GLY A 877 -14.64 -22.42 -21.65
N HIS A 878 -13.62 -22.10 -20.84
CA HIS A 878 -13.30 -20.72 -20.50
C HIS A 878 -12.72 -19.93 -21.68
N GLN A 879 -13.10 -18.67 -21.76
CA GLN A 879 -12.58 -17.73 -22.75
C GLN A 879 -11.28 -17.07 -22.26
N LEU A 880 -10.45 -16.61 -23.20
CA LEU A 880 -9.13 -16.05 -22.86
C LEU A 880 -9.22 -14.64 -22.27
N ASP A 881 -10.36 -13.98 -22.44
CA ASP A 881 -10.63 -12.64 -21.95
C ASP A 881 -10.99 -12.56 -20.47
N GLU A 882 -11.42 -13.67 -19.90
CA GLU A 882 -11.52 -13.89 -18.45
C GLU A 882 -10.17 -13.73 -17.73
N LEU A 883 -9.05 -13.93 -18.44
CA LEU A 883 -7.70 -13.80 -17.87
C LEU A 883 -7.23 -12.34 -17.91
N ARG A 884 -7.11 -11.75 -16.72
CA ARG A 884 -6.69 -10.35 -16.50
C ARG A 884 -5.28 -10.03 -17.00
N TYR A 885 -4.37 -11.00 -16.97
CA TYR A 885 -3.04 -10.90 -17.55
C TYR A 885 -2.77 -12.13 -18.40
N ARG A 886 -2.34 -11.91 -19.64
CA ARG A 886 -2.11 -12.96 -20.62
C ARG A 886 -0.64 -12.98 -20.98
N ALA A 887 0.01 -14.14 -20.84
CA ALA A 887 1.36 -14.33 -21.31
C ALA A 887 1.37 -14.20 -22.84
N PRO A 888 2.25 -13.36 -23.40
CA PRO A 888 2.35 -13.21 -24.84
C PRO A 888 2.88 -14.49 -25.48
N LEU A 889 2.55 -14.70 -26.76
CA LEU A 889 3.07 -15.80 -27.58
C LEU A 889 2.72 -17.20 -27.08
N TYR A 890 1.65 -17.42 -26.31
CA TYR A 890 1.18 -18.77 -25.99
C TYR A 890 0.67 -19.50 -27.25
N PRO A 891 1.00 -20.79 -27.48
CA PRO A 891 1.81 -21.68 -26.64
C PRO A 891 3.32 -21.63 -26.92
N PHE A 892 3.75 -20.91 -27.96
CA PHE A 892 5.16 -20.83 -28.36
C PHE A 892 6.08 -20.41 -27.21
N GLY A 893 5.74 -19.37 -26.44
CA GLY A 893 6.57 -18.83 -25.36
C GLY A 893 7.03 -19.87 -24.32
N PRO A 894 6.12 -20.52 -23.57
CA PRO A 894 6.51 -21.52 -22.56
C PRO A 894 7.15 -22.77 -23.16
N VAL A 895 6.77 -23.19 -24.38
CA VAL A 895 7.38 -24.33 -25.07
C VAL A 895 8.82 -24.03 -25.48
N PHE A 896 9.03 -22.88 -26.13
CA PHE A 896 10.35 -22.41 -26.53
C PHE A 896 11.26 -22.26 -25.32
N CYS A 897 10.76 -21.66 -24.25
CA CYS A 897 11.48 -21.53 -22.98
C CYS A 897 11.88 -22.89 -22.39
N PHE A 898 10.95 -23.85 -22.33
CA PHE A 898 11.23 -25.18 -21.83
C PHE A 898 12.33 -25.89 -22.65
N VAL A 899 12.23 -25.84 -23.98
CA VAL A 899 13.25 -26.43 -24.88
C VAL A 899 14.61 -25.75 -24.65
N LEU A 900 14.63 -24.42 -24.55
CA LEU A 900 15.84 -23.65 -24.34
C LEU A 900 16.49 -23.98 -22.98
N ILE A 901 15.70 -24.15 -21.91
CA ILE A 901 16.19 -24.61 -20.61
C ILE A 901 16.79 -26.01 -20.72
N CYS A 902 16.15 -26.94 -21.41
CA CYS A 902 16.71 -28.28 -21.64
C CYS A 902 18.05 -28.20 -22.37
N VAL A 903 18.15 -27.38 -23.43
CA VAL A 903 19.41 -27.17 -24.15
C VAL A 903 20.49 -26.60 -23.21
N VAL A 904 20.13 -25.66 -22.34
CA VAL A 904 21.05 -25.09 -21.35
C VAL A 904 21.52 -26.16 -20.35
N ILE A 905 20.62 -26.89 -19.71
CA ILE A 905 20.95 -27.92 -18.71
C ILE A 905 21.83 -29.01 -19.34
N PHE A 906 21.42 -29.60 -20.47
CA PHE A 906 22.20 -30.66 -21.10
C PHE A 906 23.48 -30.13 -21.76
N GLY A 907 23.48 -28.88 -22.22
CA GLY A 907 24.66 -28.21 -22.76
C GLY A 907 25.78 -28.06 -21.72
N GLN A 908 25.45 -27.95 -20.43
CA GLN A 908 26.44 -27.92 -19.35
C GLN A 908 27.21 -29.24 -19.19
N ALA A 909 26.74 -30.33 -19.79
CA ALA A 909 27.49 -31.59 -19.85
C ALA A 909 28.74 -31.45 -20.71
N TYR A 910 28.68 -30.63 -21.76
CA TYR A 910 29.66 -30.61 -22.82
C TYR A 910 31.10 -30.32 -22.34
N PRO A 911 31.37 -29.32 -21.47
CA PRO A 911 32.71 -29.09 -20.93
C PRO A 911 33.31 -30.32 -20.21
N SER A 912 32.47 -31.13 -19.56
CA SER A 912 32.90 -32.34 -18.84
C SER A 912 33.44 -33.44 -19.76
N PHE A 913 33.28 -33.29 -21.08
CA PHE A 913 33.72 -34.26 -22.09
C PHE A 913 34.75 -33.70 -23.08
N GLN A 914 35.10 -32.40 -23.02
CA GLN A 914 36.00 -31.78 -23.99
C GLN A 914 37.46 -32.23 -23.85
N ASN A 915 37.93 -32.48 -22.62
CA ASN A 915 39.33 -32.81 -22.30
C ASN A 915 39.42 -34.05 -21.39
N GLY A 916 38.73 -35.13 -21.75
CA GLY A 916 38.51 -36.29 -20.86
C GLY A 916 37.33 -36.06 -19.90
N PHE A 917 36.95 -37.10 -19.14
CA PHE A 917 35.79 -37.02 -18.24
C PHE A 917 36.13 -36.32 -16.93
N ASP A 918 35.74 -35.05 -16.81
CA ASP A 918 35.85 -34.29 -15.55
C ASP A 918 34.67 -34.61 -14.63
N LYS A 919 34.95 -35.42 -13.62
CA LYS A 919 33.95 -35.84 -12.63
C LYS A 919 33.41 -34.68 -11.81
N ILE A 920 34.22 -33.69 -11.46
CA ILE A 920 33.80 -32.60 -10.57
C ILE A 920 32.82 -31.69 -11.31
N THR A 921 33.17 -31.25 -12.51
CA THR A 921 32.29 -30.44 -13.37
C THR A 921 31.01 -31.20 -13.74
N PHE A 922 31.11 -32.50 -14.03
CA PHE A 922 29.94 -33.31 -14.34
C PHE A 922 28.98 -33.43 -13.15
N PHE A 923 29.46 -33.85 -11.97
CA PHE A 923 28.56 -34.03 -10.83
C PHE A 923 28.03 -32.71 -10.29
N SER A 924 28.81 -31.64 -10.26
CA SER A 924 28.31 -30.31 -9.85
C SER A 924 27.23 -29.76 -10.80
N SER A 925 27.29 -30.09 -12.09
CA SER A 925 26.31 -29.64 -13.10
C SER A 925 25.06 -30.54 -13.24
N PHE A 926 25.10 -31.77 -12.72
CA PHE A 926 24.01 -32.74 -12.93
C PHE A 926 23.41 -33.35 -11.67
N LEU A 927 23.98 -33.12 -10.48
CA LEU A 927 23.51 -33.73 -9.22
C LEU A 927 22.02 -33.50 -8.95
N GLU A 928 21.49 -32.35 -9.37
CA GLU A 928 20.11 -31.97 -9.08
C GLU A 928 19.07 -32.74 -9.93
N LEU A 929 19.40 -33.11 -11.17
CA LEU A 929 18.47 -33.86 -12.03
C LEU A 929 18.03 -35.22 -11.45
N PRO A 930 18.95 -36.12 -11.03
CA PRO A 930 18.56 -37.39 -10.41
C PRO A 930 17.89 -37.18 -9.05
N LEU A 931 18.23 -36.12 -8.31
CA LEU A 931 17.58 -35.80 -7.04
C LEU A 931 16.11 -35.38 -7.25
N PHE A 932 15.85 -34.50 -8.21
CA PHE A 932 14.49 -34.13 -8.62
C PHE A 932 13.70 -35.36 -9.09
N ALA A 933 14.30 -36.20 -9.93
CA ALA A 933 13.68 -37.43 -10.41
C ALA A 933 13.40 -38.42 -9.26
N LEU A 934 14.31 -38.53 -8.29
CA LEU A 934 14.14 -39.37 -7.10
C LEU A 934 12.95 -38.90 -6.26
N PHE A 935 12.85 -37.59 -5.98
CA PHE A 935 11.70 -37.05 -5.25
C PHE A 935 10.40 -37.25 -6.02
N TRP A 936 10.41 -37.04 -7.34
CA TRP A 936 9.21 -37.17 -8.16
C TRP A 936 8.75 -38.63 -8.27
N ILE A 937 9.61 -39.53 -8.75
CA ILE A 937 9.27 -40.94 -8.98
C ILE A 937 9.07 -41.65 -7.64
N GLY A 938 9.90 -41.35 -6.64
CA GLY A 938 9.80 -41.92 -5.30
C GLY A 938 8.47 -41.59 -4.63
N TRP A 939 8.09 -40.31 -4.60
CA TRP A 939 6.80 -39.91 -4.03
C TRP A 939 5.62 -40.47 -4.83
N LYS A 940 5.70 -40.45 -6.16
CA LYS A 940 4.67 -41.01 -7.04
C LYS A 940 4.43 -42.49 -6.77
N ARG A 941 5.50 -43.28 -6.57
CA ARG A 941 5.40 -44.71 -6.27
C ARG A 941 4.90 -44.97 -4.85
N TRP A 942 5.33 -44.16 -3.88
CA TRP A 942 4.93 -44.30 -2.47
C TRP A 942 3.46 -43.91 -2.24
N LYS A 943 3.04 -42.75 -2.72
CA LYS A 943 1.69 -42.21 -2.52
C LYS A 943 0.71 -42.54 -3.66
N ARG A 944 1.17 -43.24 -4.70
CA ARG A 944 0.37 -43.67 -5.88
C ARG A 944 -0.41 -42.51 -6.50
N THR A 945 0.23 -41.36 -6.63
CA THR A 945 -0.39 -40.13 -7.16
C THR A 945 -0.66 -40.27 -8.66
N LYS A 946 -1.69 -39.56 -9.15
CA LYS A 946 -2.07 -39.52 -10.56
C LYS A 946 -1.88 -38.11 -11.12
N VAL A 947 -1.63 -38.04 -12.43
CA VAL A 947 -1.62 -36.77 -13.16
C VAL A 947 -3.03 -36.20 -13.15
N VAL A 948 -3.15 -34.91 -12.83
CA VAL A 948 -4.45 -34.23 -12.73
C VAL A 948 -5.09 -34.13 -14.12
N ALA A 949 -6.31 -34.64 -14.29
CA ALA A 949 -6.99 -34.65 -15.57
C ALA A 949 -7.42 -33.23 -16.00
N LEU A 950 -7.19 -32.86 -17.27
CA LEU A 950 -7.47 -31.51 -17.76
C LEU A 950 -8.96 -31.12 -17.68
N ALA A 951 -9.87 -32.09 -17.80
CA ALA A 951 -11.31 -31.85 -17.82
C ALA A 951 -11.91 -31.56 -16.44
N THR A 952 -11.28 -32.07 -15.37
CA THR A 952 -11.74 -31.92 -13.97
C THR A 952 -10.71 -31.20 -13.11
N MET A 953 -9.75 -30.51 -13.74
CA MET A 953 -8.71 -29.77 -13.05
C MET A 953 -9.34 -28.59 -12.34
N ASP A 954 -9.14 -28.48 -11.04
CA ASP A 954 -9.65 -27.36 -10.24
C ASP A 954 -8.95 -26.06 -10.65
N LEU A 955 -9.65 -25.19 -11.38
CA LEU A 955 -9.16 -23.87 -11.80
C LEU A 955 -9.59 -22.76 -10.83
N ASP A 956 -10.65 -22.95 -10.05
CA ASP A 956 -11.36 -21.85 -9.39
C ASP A 956 -11.14 -21.73 -7.89
N SER A 957 -10.81 -22.83 -7.19
CA SER A 957 -10.63 -22.80 -5.72
C SER A 957 -9.48 -21.86 -5.33
N GLY A 958 -9.77 -20.77 -4.62
CA GLY A 958 -8.79 -19.74 -4.30
C GLY A 958 -8.33 -18.86 -5.48
N ALA A 959 -8.97 -18.99 -6.65
CA ALA A 959 -8.82 -18.05 -7.76
C ALA A 959 -9.53 -16.74 -7.41
N ARG A 960 -8.94 -15.61 -7.83
CA ARG A 960 -9.62 -14.31 -7.77
C ARG A 960 -10.23 -13.92 -9.12
N GLY A 961 -10.34 -14.90 -10.02
CA GLY A 961 -10.79 -14.76 -11.40
C GLY A 961 -12.17 -14.13 -11.57
N GLY A 962 -13.07 -14.32 -10.60
CA GLY A 962 -14.45 -13.81 -10.68
C GLY A 962 -14.67 -12.36 -10.26
N LEU A 963 -13.66 -11.68 -9.73
CA LEU A 963 -13.78 -10.27 -9.31
C LEU A 963 -13.33 -9.32 -10.43
N THR A 964 -13.98 -8.18 -10.63
CA THR A 964 -13.48 -7.11 -11.50
C THR A 964 -12.28 -6.40 -10.85
N LEU A 965 -11.51 -5.62 -11.63
CA LEU A 965 -10.43 -4.79 -11.07
C LEU A 965 -10.94 -3.70 -10.11
N GLU A 966 -12.25 -3.41 -10.16
CA GLU A 966 -12.99 -2.55 -9.25
C GLU A 966 -13.36 -3.33 -7.99
N GLU A 967 -13.98 -4.50 -8.10
CA GLU A 967 -14.34 -5.33 -6.93
C GLU A 967 -13.12 -5.77 -6.10
N GLU A 968 -11.97 -6.04 -6.72
CA GLU A 968 -10.74 -6.30 -5.96
C GLU A 968 -10.12 -5.02 -5.37
N ASP A 969 -10.24 -3.87 -6.04
CA ASP A 969 -9.81 -2.58 -5.45
C ASP A 969 -10.73 -2.17 -4.28
N ASP A 970 -12.00 -2.55 -4.32
CA ASP A 970 -13.02 -2.35 -3.28
C ASP A 970 -12.79 -3.32 -2.11
N MET A 971 -12.49 -4.59 -2.38
CA MET A 971 -12.10 -5.57 -1.35
C MET A 971 -10.73 -5.29 -0.71
N LEU A 972 -9.85 -4.53 -1.39
CA LEU A 972 -8.48 -4.20 -0.96
C LEU A 972 -8.31 -2.70 -0.70
N ALA A 973 -9.42 -1.98 -0.56
CA ALA A 973 -9.46 -0.58 -0.16
C ALA A 973 -9.13 -0.47 1.34
N GLU A 974 -7.83 -0.57 1.68
CA GLU A 974 -7.29 0.30 2.72
C GLU A 974 -6.91 1.66 2.09
N PRO A 975 -7.26 2.79 2.72
CA PRO A 975 -7.21 4.12 2.12
C PRO A 975 -5.80 4.71 2.21
N SER A 976 -4.90 4.41 1.27
CA SER A 976 -3.78 5.31 0.95
C SER A 976 -2.99 4.83 -0.27
N ARG A 977 -2.39 5.78 -1.00
CA ARG A 977 -1.38 5.63 -2.09
C ARG A 977 -1.84 5.77 -3.54
N ARG A 978 -2.71 6.74 -3.85
CA ARG A 978 -2.76 7.33 -5.23
C ARG A 978 -1.92 8.61 -5.40
N GLY A 979 -1.56 9.35 -4.35
CA GLY A 979 -0.90 10.68 -4.48
C GLY A 979 0.57 10.72 -4.92
N PHE A 980 1.36 9.65 -4.72
CA PHE A 980 2.82 9.75 -4.83
C PHE A 980 3.37 9.61 -6.26
N LYS A 981 2.68 8.88 -7.15
CA LYS A 981 3.17 8.63 -8.51
C LYS A 981 2.98 9.82 -9.46
N ALA A 982 2.00 10.68 -9.19
CA ALA A 982 1.75 11.87 -10.00
C ALA A 982 2.75 13.01 -9.68
N ALA A 983 3.20 13.13 -8.43
CA ALA A 983 4.17 14.14 -8.03
C ALA A 983 5.59 13.86 -8.55
N ALA A 984 6.04 12.59 -8.53
CA ALA A 984 7.38 12.22 -8.98
C ALA A 984 7.60 12.40 -10.51
N LEU A 985 6.54 12.22 -11.31
CA LEU A 985 6.60 12.43 -12.77
C LEU A 985 6.65 13.93 -13.16
N LYS A 986 6.11 14.83 -12.34
CA LYS A 986 6.21 16.29 -12.56
C LYS A 986 7.57 16.86 -12.16
N VAL A 987 8.25 16.26 -11.17
CA VAL A 987 9.58 16.72 -10.74
C VAL A 987 10.68 16.33 -11.74
N ILE A 988 10.58 15.16 -12.39
CA ILE A 988 11.54 14.75 -13.43
C ILE A 988 11.37 15.57 -14.72
N ALA A 989 10.14 16.00 -15.03
CA ALA A 989 9.85 16.85 -16.18
C ALA A 989 10.31 18.31 -16.01
N GLY A 990 10.48 18.79 -14.76
CA GLY A 990 10.98 20.14 -14.47
C GLY A 990 12.50 20.25 -14.29
N ILE A 991 13.24 19.15 -14.36
CA ILE A 991 14.71 19.12 -14.25
C ILE A 991 15.39 18.93 -15.62
N LEU A 992 14.64 18.48 -16.64
CA LEU A 992 15.12 18.27 -18.02
C LEU A 992 14.71 19.37 -19.01
N GLY A 993 14.12 20.46 -18.53
CA GLY A 993 13.90 21.72 -19.27
C GLY A 993 14.38 22.88 -18.41
#